data_AF-A0A1E4JIC2-F1
#
_entry.id   AF-A0A1E4JIC2-F1
#
_cell.length_a   1.000
_cell.length_b   1.000
_cell.length_c   1.000
_cell.angle_alpha   90.00
_cell.angle_beta   90.00
_cell.angle_gamma   90.00
#
_symmetry.space_group_name_H-M   'P 1'
#
loop_
_entity.id
_entity.type
_entity.pdbx_description
1 polymer ?
#
loop_
_entity_poly.entity_id
_entity_poly.type
_entity_poly.pdbx_seq_one_letter_code
_entity_poly.pdbx_strand_id
1 'polypeptide(L)'
;LSVAAGLSSIAEPIDRIIESAVGRVAWRPVSGDIVIVALDDKTLERMGKNDFSMAQHARVVDGVNRAGAKRLFVDFLFDRRGADRDFPTMTAAIRRMGSRAVLAVEAKSADLGDSQLTRFPSPAFGTAAQLACIGWEYEFWQVWRLPTALNVNGRDIPTFSSLLANVRNPGVGTYALDLSYNTDTIRTYSAIDVISGQVGARELAGKDVIFAATATAYQDTHYLPGHDKIPGAFIHLIGGETLKRGQPIDIGWIPALALTAAALIGALAFRRTRHFNWIAVATGLGLIVVKVALMPMLVTVSIGSSLFLIATISTNVARASRRKSAQHENPVSGLPNFEALRTQASYGSATVIAAKVVNFEDLAAFIPGEGLSKLVEQVTRRLQLASQDTTLYHDLDGTFAWLVPYYQHSQIETQLMGLAALFNAPLTIDELKVDVSMAFGVNDEFEGSNAQRLAAALVAAEKSIRSRVLWTKYTPQQKDDAGWQLSFHSQLEDALNAGDIWVAFQPQYRIATRQLVGVEALVRWTHPTRGPISPDEFIVQAEKSQDIYRLTLFVMDQAIRSAAQLQKLGTEIHMSVNLSATLLDHKDLVSTIRVMLSAHHLPPERLTIEITETAQIENSLQARQTLAQIRRAGMRLSIDDYGTGQSNLEYLTEIEADEIKIDKRFVMTMRDSQRNLEVVKSTIDLAHRLGATAVAEGIEDAQTMALLDQLGCDIGQGYLLGKPQLIGDLLASLSPPSDSRRA
;
A
#
# COMPACT_ATOMS: atom_id res chain seq x y z
N LEU A 1 19.02 7.11 19.61
CA LEU A 1 17.85 6.74 20.42
C LEU A 1 18.17 5.65 21.44
N SER A 2 18.66 4.46 21.06
CA SER A 2 18.97 3.40 22.05
C SER A 2 20.03 3.79 23.08
N VAL A 3 21.04 4.57 22.69
CA VAL A 3 22.01 5.17 23.64
C VAL A 3 21.31 6.12 24.63
N ALA A 4 20.41 6.98 24.13
CA ALA A 4 19.62 7.86 24.99
C ALA A 4 18.71 7.05 25.94
N ALA A 5 18.13 5.94 25.47
CA ALA A 5 17.32 5.05 26.30
C ALA A 5 18.14 4.33 27.39
N GLY A 6 19.43 4.04 27.13
CA GLY A 6 20.35 3.55 28.16
C GLY A 6 20.78 4.61 29.15
N LEU A 7 20.94 5.87 28.71
CA LEU A 7 21.28 6.98 29.59
C LEU A 7 20.09 7.48 30.43
N SER A 8 18.86 7.34 29.94
CA SER A 8 17.67 7.86 30.60
C SER A 8 16.93 6.84 31.48
N SER A 9 17.48 5.62 31.63
CA SER A 9 16.83 4.50 32.35
C SER A 9 15.43 4.14 31.87
N ILE A 10 14.98 4.66 30.72
CA ILE A 10 13.60 4.44 30.23
C ILE A 10 13.31 2.98 29.90
N ALA A 11 14.37 2.20 29.63
CA ALA A 11 14.28 0.78 29.32
C ALA A 11 14.51 -0.14 30.54
N GLU A 12 14.86 0.43 31.69
CA GLU A 12 15.11 -0.28 32.96
C GLU A 12 13.90 -1.07 33.49
N PRO A 13 12.63 -0.63 33.33
CA PRO A 13 11.48 -1.44 33.75
C PRO A 13 11.47 -2.87 33.18
N ILE A 14 11.95 -3.07 31.95
CA ILE A 14 12.02 -4.40 31.32
C ILE A 14 13.02 -5.28 32.06
N ASP A 15 14.19 -4.71 32.41
CA ASP A 15 15.23 -5.39 33.17
C ASP A 15 14.71 -5.81 34.56
N ARG A 16 13.99 -4.91 35.24
CA ARG A 16 13.38 -5.16 36.56
C ARG A 16 12.31 -6.24 36.53
N ILE A 17 11.47 -6.30 35.49
CA ILE A 17 10.48 -7.37 35.33
C ILE A 17 11.16 -8.74 35.25
N ILE A 18 12.23 -8.85 34.46
CA ILE A 18 12.98 -10.11 34.31
C ILE A 18 13.64 -10.50 35.64
N GLU A 19 14.28 -9.54 36.33
CA GLU A 19 14.90 -9.76 37.64
C GLU A 19 13.91 -10.23 38.70
N SER A 20 12.76 -9.59 38.80
CA SER A 20 11.70 -9.99 39.74
C SER A 20 11.14 -11.39 39.43
N ALA A 21 10.95 -11.72 38.14
CA ALA A 21 10.48 -13.03 37.74
C ALA A 21 11.50 -14.15 38.07
N VAL A 22 12.78 -13.90 37.82
CA VAL A 22 13.85 -14.87 38.15
C VAL A 22 13.98 -15.06 39.66
N GLY A 23 13.92 -13.97 40.44
CA GLY A 23 13.97 -14.04 41.91
C GLY A 23 12.90 -14.96 42.51
N ARG A 24 11.68 -14.93 41.95
CA ARG A 24 10.57 -15.82 42.37
C ARG A 24 10.80 -17.30 42.06
N VAL A 25 11.48 -17.61 40.96
CA VAL A 25 11.66 -19.01 40.51
C VAL A 25 12.89 -19.64 41.14
N ALA A 26 13.98 -18.87 41.27
CA ALA A 26 15.29 -19.38 41.67
C ALA A 26 15.51 -19.36 43.20
N TRP A 27 14.49 -19.68 44.00
CA TRP A 27 14.54 -19.46 45.45
C TRP A 27 15.64 -20.25 46.18
N ARG A 28 16.19 -19.65 47.25
CA ARG A 28 17.17 -20.28 48.15
C ARG A 28 16.87 -19.94 49.63
N PRO A 29 17.20 -20.82 50.58
CA PRO A 29 17.10 -20.50 52.00
C PRO A 29 18.20 -19.52 52.44
N VAL A 30 17.91 -18.71 53.46
CA VAL A 30 18.95 -17.94 54.17
C VAL A 30 19.85 -18.86 55.01
N SER A 31 21.08 -18.46 55.31
CA SER A 31 22.04 -19.30 56.06
C SER A 31 21.58 -19.69 57.46
N GLY A 32 20.72 -18.87 58.07
CA GLY A 32 20.34 -19.01 59.48
C GLY A 32 21.41 -18.56 60.46
N ASP A 33 22.49 -17.91 60.00
CA ASP A 33 23.50 -17.26 60.85
C ASP A 33 23.07 -15.90 61.38
N ILE A 34 22.08 -15.31 60.70
CA ILE A 34 21.41 -14.08 61.09
C ILE A 34 19.99 -14.45 61.49
N VAL A 35 19.55 -13.99 62.65
CA VAL A 35 18.18 -14.20 63.16
C VAL A 35 17.57 -12.88 63.58
N ILE A 36 16.23 -12.81 63.54
CA ILE A 36 15.50 -11.61 63.94
C ILE A 36 14.87 -11.85 65.31
N VAL A 37 15.12 -10.94 66.24
CA VAL A 37 14.29 -10.76 67.42
C VAL A 37 13.29 -9.65 67.10
N ALA A 38 12.03 -10.03 67.00
CA ALA A 38 10.97 -9.18 66.50
C ALA A 38 10.18 -8.54 67.64
N LEU A 39 10.03 -7.22 67.60
CA LEU A 39 8.92 -6.55 68.24
C LEU A 39 7.68 -6.73 67.34
N ASP A 40 7.02 -7.87 67.50
CA ASP A 40 5.87 -8.35 66.73
C ASP A 40 4.54 -8.12 67.45
N ASP A 41 3.43 -8.39 66.75
CA ASP A 41 2.08 -8.19 67.29
C ASP A 41 1.86 -9.04 68.56
N LYS A 42 2.42 -10.26 68.62
CA LYS A 42 2.41 -11.10 69.82
C LYS A 42 3.06 -10.42 71.02
N THR A 43 4.19 -9.74 70.82
CA THR A 43 4.87 -8.99 71.88
C THR A 43 4.03 -7.81 72.34
N LEU A 44 3.46 -7.03 71.40
CA LEU A 44 2.64 -5.87 71.71
C LEU A 44 1.33 -6.24 72.42
N GLU A 45 0.67 -7.32 72.03
CA GLU A 45 -0.56 -7.79 72.68
C GLU A 45 -0.32 -8.20 74.13
N ARG A 46 0.78 -8.90 74.40
CA ARG A 46 1.14 -9.34 75.76
C ARG A 46 1.67 -8.22 76.64
N MET A 47 2.24 -7.16 76.07
CA MET A 47 2.86 -6.05 76.80
C MET A 47 2.01 -4.77 76.83
N GLY A 48 0.88 -4.74 76.12
CA GLY A 48 -0.02 -3.59 75.98
C GLY A 48 0.21 -2.85 74.65
N LYS A 49 -0.84 -2.72 73.83
CA LYS A 49 -0.80 -2.36 72.40
C LYS A 49 -0.06 -1.06 72.01
N ASN A 50 0.28 -0.18 72.96
CA ASN A 50 0.79 1.16 72.66
C ASN A 50 2.14 1.55 73.29
N ASP A 51 2.82 0.71 74.08
CA ASP A 51 4.07 1.17 74.71
C ASP A 51 5.06 0.05 75.05
N PHE A 52 5.90 -0.32 74.07
CA PHE A 52 7.11 -1.09 74.37
C PHE A 52 8.14 -0.14 75.02
N SER A 53 8.29 -0.23 76.34
CA SER A 53 9.04 0.73 77.16
C SER A 53 10.56 0.60 76.96
N MET A 54 11.32 1.64 77.31
CA MET A 54 12.79 1.59 77.26
C MET A 54 13.36 0.50 78.19
N ALA A 55 12.74 0.25 79.35
CA ALA A 55 13.12 -0.88 80.21
C ALA A 55 12.87 -2.25 79.55
N GLN A 56 11.82 -2.39 78.73
CA GLN A 56 11.58 -3.63 77.98
C GLN A 56 12.61 -3.82 76.85
N HIS A 57 12.97 -2.76 76.12
CA HIS A 57 14.08 -2.82 75.15
C HIS A 57 15.39 -3.26 75.82
N ALA A 58 15.71 -2.70 76.99
CA ALA A 58 16.90 -3.07 77.76
C ALA A 58 16.88 -4.56 78.16
N ARG A 59 15.71 -5.09 78.57
CA ARG A 59 15.56 -6.51 78.89
C ARG A 59 15.76 -7.44 77.69
N VAL A 60 15.36 -7.02 76.48
CA VAL A 60 15.67 -7.77 75.25
C VAL A 60 17.17 -7.79 75.02
N VAL A 61 17.84 -6.64 75.08
CA VAL A 61 19.30 -6.53 74.92
C VAL A 61 20.04 -7.44 75.91
N ASP A 62 19.66 -7.41 77.19
CA ASP A 62 20.25 -8.28 78.21
C ASP A 62 19.93 -9.76 77.99
N GLY A 63 18.73 -10.09 77.52
CA GLY A 63 18.34 -11.45 77.13
C GLY A 63 19.20 -11.99 76.01
N VAL A 64 19.37 -11.22 74.94
CA VAL A 64 20.24 -11.55 73.79
C VAL A 64 21.70 -11.69 74.23
N ASN A 65 22.19 -10.80 75.10
CA ASN A 65 23.56 -10.88 75.61
C ASN A 65 23.80 -12.15 76.44
N ARG A 66 22.88 -12.46 77.37
CA ARG A 66 22.93 -13.70 78.19
C ARG A 66 22.83 -14.96 77.34
N ALA A 67 22.08 -14.93 76.24
CA ALA A 67 21.97 -16.03 75.30
C ALA A 67 23.24 -16.27 74.48
N GLY A 68 24.26 -15.39 74.56
CA GLY A 68 25.54 -15.61 73.89
C GLY A 68 25.53 -15.27 72.40
N ALA A 69 24.65 -14.37 71.95
CA ALA A 69 24.64 -13.91 70.55
C ALA A 69 25.98 -13.31 70.13
N LYS A 70 26.43 -13.55 68.90
CA LYS A 70 27.71 -13.03 68.39
C LYS A 70 27.72 -11.50 68.41
N ARG A 71 26.72 -10.88 67.79
CA ARG A 71 26.48 -9.43 67.79
C ARG A 71 24.97 -9.16 67.86
N LEU A 72 24.61 -7.97 68.35
CA LEU A 72 23.25 -7.46 68.35
C LEU A 72 23.18 -6.16 67.53
N PHE A 73 22.41 -6.20 66.46
CA PHE A 73 22.06 -5.05 65.63
C PHE A 73 20.73 -4.49 66.13
N VAL A 74 20.74 -3.26 66.62
CA VAL A 74 19.55 -2.59 67.16
C VAL A 74 18.99 -1.66 66.11
N ASP A 75 17.91 -2.09 65.47
CA ASP A 75 17.19 -1.37 64.42
C ASP A 75 16.07 -0.51 65.00
N PHE A 76 16.45 0.35 65.95
CA PHE A 76 15.55 1.30 66.60
C PHE A 76 16.28 2.62 66.81
N LEU A 77 15.59 3.71 66.50
CA LEU A 77 16.09 5.06 66.71
C LEU A 77 15.57 5.59 68.05
N PHE A 78 16.48 5.83 68.99
CA PHE A 78 16.15 6.32 70.34
C PHE A 78 16.44 7.81 70.53
N ASP A 79 16.68 8.54 69.45
CA ASP A 79 17.10 9.95 69.43
C ASP A 79 16.14 10.88 70.21
N ARG A 80 14.82 10.60 70.17
CA ARG A 80 13.79 11.37 70.90
C ARG A 80 13.40 10.80 72.26
N ARG A 81 14.05 9.71 72.72
CA ARG A 81 13.75 9.04 73.99
C ARG A 81 14.83 9.23 75.07
N GLY A 82 15.75 10.17 74.86
CA GLY A 82 16.79 10.48 75.86
C GLY A 82 16.25 11.00 77.20
N ALA A 83 15.03 11.54 77.22
CA ALA A 83 14.33 12.00 78.43
C ALA A 83 13.48 10.90 79.11
N ASP A 84 13.43 9.69 78.54
CA ASP A 84 12.73 8.55 79.15
C ASP A 84 13.41 8.15 80.46
N ARG A 85 12.62 7.94 81.53
CA ARG A 85 13.11 7.58 82.86
C ARG A 85 13.97 6.31 82.83
N ASP A 86 13.68 5.37 81.94
CA ASP A 86 14.37 4.09 81.82
C ASP A 86 15.51 4.10 80.78
N PHE A 87 15.79 5.26 80.16
CA PHE A 87 16.89 5.42 79.21
C PHE A 87 18.27 5.02 79.79
N PRO A 88 18.62 5.35 81.05
CA PRO A 88 19.86 4.87 81.67
C PRO A 88 19.96 3.34 81.72
N THR A 89 18.83 2.63 81.94
CA THR A 89 18.78 1.16 81.95
C THR A 89 19.13 0.58 80.58
N MET A 90 18.60 1.17 79.51
CA MET A 90 18.91 0.79 78.14
C MET A 90 20.37 1.07 77.76
N THR A 91 20.91 2.24 78.12
CA THR A 91 22.33 2.53 77.89
C THR A 91 23.26 1.58 78.63
N ALA A 92 22.93 1.19 79.87
CA ALA A 92 23.70 0.20 80.62
C ALA A 92 23.67 -1.19 79.97
N ALA A 93 22.53 -1.61 79.41
CA ALA A 93 22.41 -2.89 78.68
C ALA A 93 23.28 -2.91 77.42
N ILE A 94 23.26 -1.84 76.61
CA ILE A 94 24.12 -1.70 75.44
C ILE A 94 25.61 -1.68 75.83
N ARG A 95 25.98 -0.95 76.89
CA ARG A 95 27.37 -0.93 77.40
C ARG A 95 27.86 -2.30 77.88
N ARG A 96 26.99 -3.14 78.47
CA ARG A 96 27.33 -4.52 78.83
C ARG A 96 27.63 -5.39 77.61
N MET A 97 27.00 -5.13 76.46
CA MET A 97 27.34 -5.81 75.21
C MET A 97 28.65 -5.30 74.60
N GLY A 98 29.00 -4.03 74.84
CA GLY A 98 30.25 -3.44 74.37
C GLY A 98 30.33 -3.43 72.84
N SER A 99 31.47 -3.86 72.30
CA SER A 99 31.72 -3.90 70.84
C SER A 99 30.88 -4.93 70.07
N ARG A 100 30.11 -5.78 70.77
CA ARG A 100 29.14 -6.70 70.15
C ARG A 100 27.81 -6.02 69.83
N ALA A 101 27.52 -4.84 70.39
CA ALA A 101 26.34 -4.06 70.02
C ALA A 101 26.63 -3.19 68.79
N VAL A 102 25.66 -3.12 67.88
CA VAL A 102 25.65 -2.28 66.69
C VAL A 102 24.39 -1.42 66.74
N LEU A 103 24.54 -0.10 66.69
CA LEU A 103 23.43 0.85 66.77
C LEU A 103 23.16 1.45 65.39
N ALA A 104 21.88 1.53 65.01
CA ALA A 104 21.43 2.13 63.77
C ALA A 104 21.72 3.64 63.72
N VAL A 105 22.26 4.07 62.59
CA VAL A 105 22.33 5.47 62.16
C VAL A 105 21.38 5.62 60.98
N GLU A 106 20.33 6.43 61.13
CA GLU A 106 19.43 6.72 60.02
C GLU A 106 20.00 7.87 59.18
N ALA A 107 20.23 7.61 57.90
CA ALA A 107 20.60 8.62 56.92
C ALA A 107 19.64 8.54 55.74
N LYS A 108 18.91 9.62 55.45
CA LYS A 108 18.02 9.70 54.29
C LYS A 108 18.85 9.94 53.03
N SER A 109 18.71 9.01 52.07
CA SER A 109 19.27 8.88 50.69
C SER A 109 20.35 9.86 50.20
N ALA A 110 21.31 9.28 49.49
CA ALA A 110 22.44 9.90 48.80
C ALA A 110 22.09 10.59 47.47
N ASP A 111 20.86 11.08 47.30
CA ASP A 111 20.48 11.87 46.12
C ASP A 111 20.71 13.37 46.36
N LEU A 112 21.65 13.90 45.59
CA LEU A 112 21.92 15.30 45.23
C LEU A 112 20.94 16.36 45.80
N GLY A 113 21.44 17.12 46.78
CA GLY A 113 20.91 18.44 47.11
C GLY A 113 20.25 18.56 48.49
N ASP A 114 21.06 18.92 49.48
CA ASP A 114 20.71 19.80 50.61
C ASP A 114 19.51 19.40 51.50
N SER A 115 19.81 18.65 52.58
CA SER A 115 19.24 18.74 53.96
C SER A 115 19.39 17.41 54.72
N GLN A 116 20.61 17.14 55.23
CA GLN A 116 20.90 15.92 56.01
C GLN A 116 20.26 15.96 57.41
N LEU A 117 19.08 15.35 57.56
CA LEU A 117 18.61 14.84 58.86
C LEU A 117 19.26 13.47 59.10
N THR A 118 20.56 13.46 59.45
CA THR A 118 21.22 12.24 59.92
C THR A 118 20.97 12.08 61.42
N ARG A 119 20.37 10.96 61.82
CA ARG A 119 20.08 10.68 63.23
C ARG A 119 21.11 9.71 63.80
N PHE A 120 21.99 10.26 64.64
CA PHE A 120 22.94 9.47 65.40
C PHE A 120 22.31 8.95 66.70
N PRO A 121 22.69 7.75 67.15
CA PRO A 121 22.41 7.30 68.51
C PRO A 121 22.94 8.30 69.54
N SER A 122 22.22 8.42 70.66
CA SER A 122 22.64 9.29 71.76
C SER A 122 24.07 8.98 72.23
N PRO A 123 24.93 9.98 72.46
CA PRO A 123 26.28 9.78 73.02
C PRO A 123 26.27 9.02 74.37
N ALA A 124 25.14 9.01 75.09
CA ALA A 124 24.98 8.27 76.33
C ALA A 124 25.18 6.74 76.18
N PHE A 125 25.02 6.18 74.98
CA PHE A 125 25.32 4.76 74.73
C PHE A 125 26.82 4.43 74.82
N GLY A 126 27.70 5.44 74.80
CA GLY A 126 29.15 5.28 74.85
C GLY A 126 29.76 4.96 73.48
N THR A 127 31.09 4.84 73.42
CA THR A 127 31.85 4.65 72.18
C THR A 127 32.23 3.19 71.89
N ALA A 128 31.92 2.27 72.81
CA ALA A 128 32.26 0.86 72.67
C ALA A 128 31.36 0.15 71.64
N ALA A 129 30.10 0.57 71.51
CA ALA A 129 29.18 0.03 70.51
C ALA A 129 29.55 0.51 69.10
N GLN A 130 29.42 -0.37 68.11
CA GLN A 130 29.64 -0.03 66.72
C GLN A 130 28.45 0.77 66.17
N LEU A 131 28.71 1.63 65.19
CA LEU A 131 27.68 2.37 64.46
C LEU A 131 27.56 1.79 63.06
N ALA A 132 26.33 1.62 62.59
CA ALA A 132 26.10 1.24 61.21
C ALA A 132 24.84 1.90 60.65
N CYS A 133 24.90 2.28 59.38
CA CYS A 133 23.79 2.94 58.73
C CYS A 133 22.68 1.96 58.35
N ILE A 134 21.45 2.42 58.49
CA ILE A 134 20.26 1.82 57.90
C ILE A 134 19.80 2.70 56.74
N GLY A 135 19.46 2.07 55.62
CA GLY A 135 19.07 2.75 54.39
C GLY A 135 19.08 1.82 53.18
N TRP A 136 18.32 2.18 52.16
CA TRP A 136 18.16 1.47 50.90
C TRP A 136 17.73 2.45 49.80
N GLU A 137 17.91 2.05 48.55
CA GLU A 137 17.50 2.81 47.38
C GLU A 137 16.20 2.23 46.81
N TYR A 138 15.23 3.11 46.59
CA TYR A 138 13.98 2.74 45.94
C TYR A 138 14.06 2.97 44.44
N GLU A 139 13.64 1.98 43.67
CA GLU A 139 13.31 2.13 42.26
C GLU A 139 11.92 1.55 42.05
N PHE A 140 11.06 2.28 41.35
CA PHE A 140 9.67 1.86 41.12
C PHE A 140 8.96 1.41 42.41
N TRP A 141 9.05 2.22 43.47
CA TRP A 141 8.42 1.97 44.79
C TRP A 141 8.90 0.71 45.53
N GLN A 142 9.94 0.05 45.01
CA GLN A 142 10.50 -1.21 45.52
C GLN A 142 11.97 -1.05 45.89
N VAL A 143 12.47 -1.86 46.82
CA VAL A 143 13.87 -1.83 47.26
C VAL A 143 14.70 -2.78 46.39
N TRP A 144 15.57 -2.21 45.57
CA TRP A 144 16.43 -2.98 44.65
C TRP A 144 17.89 -3.02 45.08
N ARG A 145 18.37 -1.94 45.72
CA ARG A 145 19.78 -1.75 46.04
C ARG A 145 19.96 -1.25 47.46
N LEU A 146 21.07 -1.67 48.06
CA LEU A 146 21.51 -1.18 49.37
C LEU A 146 22.87 -0.50 49.24
N PRO A 147 23.14 0.54 50.05
CA PRO A 147 24.48 1.08 50.17
C PRO A 147 25.42 0.10 50.88
N THR A 148 26.68 0.06 50.49
CA THR A 148 27.77 -0.65 51.21
C THR A 148 28.24 0.18 52.41
N ALA A 149 28.37 1.49 52.24
CA ALA A 149 28.61 2.48 53.28
C ALA A 149 27.98 3.81 52.86
N LEU A 150 27.73 4.70 53.83
CA LEU A 150 27.29 6.06 53.57
C LEU A 150 28.31 7.04 54.16
N ASN A 151 28.59 8.11 53.42
CA ASN A 151 29.39 9.22 53.94
C ASN A 151 28.50 10.10 54.82
N VAL A 152 28.77 10.09 56.12
CA VAL A 152 28.04 10.89 57.10
C VAL A 152 29.04 11.80 57.80
N ASN A 153 28.88 13.12 57.65
CA ASN A 153 29.78 14.13 58.21
C ASN A 153 31.27 13.88 57.87
N GLY A 154 31.57 13.47 56.64
CA GLY A 154 32.95 13.22 56.18
C GLY A 154 33.55 11.89 56.64
N ARG A 155 32.76 11.02 57.27
CA ARG A 155 33.18 9.65 57.67
C ARG A 155 32.34 8.60 56.94
N ASP A 156 33.00 7.58 56.43
CA ASP A 156 32.34 6.43 55.82
C ASP A 156 31.86 5.47 56.91
N ILE A 157 30.55 5.41 57.10
CA ILE A 157 29.91 4.52 58.07
C ILE A 157 29.34 3.32 57.31
N PRO A 158 29.75 2.07 57.66
CA PRO A 158 29.25 0.87 56.99
C PRO A 158 27.75 0.66 57.26
N THR A 159 27.05 0.01 56.34
CA THR A 159 25.64 -0.35 56.56
C THR A 159 25.50 -1.62 57.40
N PHE A 160 24.29 -1.85 57.92
CA PHE A 160 23.93 -3.09 58.63
C PHE A 160 24.33 -4.33 57.85
N SER A 161 23.98 -4.38 56.56
CA SER A 161 24.32 -5.49 55.67
C SER A 161 25.83 -5.72 55.54
N SER A 162 26.62 -4.65 55.42
CA SER A 162 28.09 -4.74 55.31
C SER A 162 28.72 -5.29 56.57
N LEU A 163 28.26 -4.87 57.75
CA LEU A 163 28.73 -5.41 59.01
C LEU A 163 28.27 -6.86 59.22
N LEU A 164 27.01 -7.20 58.88
CA LEU A 164 26.50 -8.58 58.94
C LEU A 164 27.35 -9.53 58.10
N ALA A 165 27.80 -9.09 56.93
CA ALA A 165 28.70 -9.85 56.05
C ALA A 165 30.19 -9.75 56.42
N ASN A 166 30.56 -8.93 57.42
CA ASN A 166 31.95 -8.66 57.81
C ASN A 166 32.81 -8.09 56.66
N VAL A 167 32.22 -7.26 55.80
CA VAL A 167 32.93 -6.57 54.72
C VAL A 167 33.95 -5.61 55.33
N ARG A 168 35.22 -5.78 54.97
CA ARG A 168 36.31 -4.89 55.41
C ARG A 168 36.38 -3.68 54.48
N ASN A 169 36.32 -2.48 55.05
CA ASN A 169 36.38 -1.21 54.31
C ASN A 169 35.44 -1.17 53.09
N PRO A 170 34.11 -1.27 53.30
CA PRO A 170 33.13 -1.39 52.21
C PRO A 170 33.19 -0.29 51.15
N GLY A 171 33.74 0.90 51.48
CA GLY A 171 33.70 2.08 50.62
C GLY A 171 32.27 2.58 50.39
N VAL A 172 32.13 3.84 49.95
CA VAL A 172 30.83 4.39 49.57
C VAL A 172 30.44 3.87 48.19
N GLY A 173 29.28 3.23 48.09
CA GLY A 173 28.76 2.62 46.88
C GLY A 173 27.46 1.88 47.15
N THR A 174 26.83 1.32 46.12
CA THR A 174 25.60 0.52 46.24
C THR A 174 25.71 -0.80 45.52
N TYR A 175 24.94 -1.78 45.98
CA TYR A 175 24.89 -3.12 45.39
C TYR A 175 23.45 -3.61 45.27
N ALA A 176 23.17 -4.40 44.24
CA ALA A 176 21.85 -5.01 44.02
C ALA A 176 21.60 -6.14 45.03
N LEU A 177 20.37 -6.28 45.51
CA LEU A 177 20.00 -7.40 46.37
C LEU A 177 19.95 -8.72 45.59
N ASP A 178 20.37 -9.81 46.23
CA ASP A 178 20.08 -11.16 45.75
C ASP A 178 18.61 -11.50 46.06
N LEU A 179 17.73 -11.22 45.11
CA LEU A 179 16.28 -11.43 45.21
C LEU A 179 15.88 -12.91 45.23
N SER A 180 16.83 -13.84 45.18
CA SER A 180 16.53 -15.26 45.25
C SER A 180 16.36 -15.78 46.68
N TYR A 181 16.67 -15.00 47.73
CA TYR A 181 16.46 -15.45 49.10
C TYR A 181 14.98 -15.53 49.48
N ASN A 182 14.55 -16.70 49.95
CA ASN A 182 13.19 -16.90 50.43
C ASN A 182 13.03 -16.33 51.84
N THR A 183 12.20 -15.29 51.96
CA THR A 183 11.88 -14.60 53.21
C THR A 183 11.22 -15.50 54.26
N ASP A 184 10.49 -16.54 53.85
CA ASP A 184 9.82 -17.47 54.78
C ASP A 184 10.81 -18.34 55.55
N THR A 185 12.06 -18.42 55.08
CA THR A 185 13.13 -19.17 55.76
C THR A 185 13.83 -18.37 56.84
N ILE A 186 13.52 -17.07 56.97
CA ILE A 186 14.09 -16.18 57.99
C ILE A 186 13.54 -16.57 59.36
N ARG A 187 14.45 -16.92 60.28
CA ARG A 187 14.10 -17.27 61.64
C ARG A 187 13.84 -16.01 62.46
N THR A 188 12.59 -15.88 62.90
CA THR A 188 12.10 -14.76 63.71
C THR A 188 11.61 -15.26 65.06
N TYR A 189 12.05 -14.59 66.12
CA TYR A 189 11.67 -14.88 67.51
C TYR A 189 11.05 -13.65 68.15
N SER A 190 9.91 -13.80 68.83
CA SER A 190 9.25 -12.66 69.48
C SER A 190 10.08 -12.13 70.65
N ALA A 191 10.20 -10.80 70.76
CA ALA A 191 10.95 -10.15 71.83
C ALA A 191 10.43 -10.55 73.23
N ILE A 192 9.12 -10.80 73.37
CA ILE A 192 8.53 -11.32 74.61
C ILE A 192 9.09 -12.69 75.03
N ASP A 193 9.39 -13.56 74.07
CA ASP A 193 9.90 -14.90 74.33
C ASP A 193 11.37 -14.85 74.79
N VAL A 194 12.13 -13.86 74.31
CA VAL A 194 13.48 -13.55 74.80
C VAL A 194 13.45 -13.01 76.23
N ILE A 195 12.52 -12.09 76.54
CA ILE A 195 12.37 -11.52 77.88
C ILE A 195 11.96 -12.60 78.90
N SER A 196 11.04 -13.48 78.51
CA SER A 196 10.54 -14.57 79.37
C SER A 196 11.49 -15.77 79.47
N GLY A 197 12.56 -15.80 78.68
CA GLY A 197 13.55 -16.89 78.67
C GLY A 197 13.13 -18.13 77.89
N GLN A 198 12.03 -18.08 77.14
CA GLN A 198 11.62 -19.15 76.22
C GLN A 198 12.55 -19.27 75.01
N VAL A 199 13.13 -18.14 74.59
CA VAL A 199 14.17 -18.06 73.55
C VAL A 199 15.48 -17.66 74.24
N GLY A 200 16.53 -18.46 74.04
CA GLY A 200 17.79 -18.30 74.78
C GLY A 200 19.00 -18.79 73.98
N ALA A 201 19.94 -19.45 74.66
CA ALA A 201 21.20 -19.84 74.04
C ALA A 201 21.05 -20.83 72.89
N ARG A 202 20.01 -21.68 72.91
CA ARG A 202 19.76 -22.65 71.84
C ARG A 202 19.49 -21.97 70.49
N GLU A 203 18.75 -20.87 70.51
CA GLU A 203 18.32 -20.14 69.32
C GLU A 203 19.30 -19.05 68.89
N LEU A 204 19.96 -18.40 69.86
CA LEU A 204 20.70 -17.16 69.62
C LEU A 204 22.24 -17.29 69.75
N ALA A 205 22.76 -18.34 70.40
CA ALA A 205 24.20 -18.43 70.66
C ALA A 205 25.02 -18.47 69.37
N GLY A 206 26.05 -17.61 69.28
CA GLY A 206 26.92 -17.51 68.11
C GLY A 206 26.30 -16.89 66.86
N LYS A 207 25.03 -16.48 66.90
CA LYS A 207 24.30 -15.86 65.79
C LYS A 207 24.40 -14.34 65.83
N ASP A 208 24.36 -13.71 64.66
CA ASP A 208 24.12 -12.26 64.56
C ASP A 208 22.61 -12.02 64.71
N VAL A 209 22.23 -11.18 65.67
CA VAL A 209 20.82 -10.94 66.01
C VAL A 209 20.44 -9.54 65.57
N ILE A 210 19.37 -9.40 64.78
CA ILE A 210 18.74 -8.10 64.48
C ILE A 210 17.53 -7.94 65.39
N PHE A 211 17.53 -6.92 66.23
CA PHE A 211 16.39 -6.54 67.06
C PHE A 211 15.67 -5.36 66.41
N ALA A 212 14.45 -5.59 65.93
CA ALA A 212 13.73 -4.64 65.09
C ALA A 212 12.20 -4.68 65.29
N ALA A 213 11.52 -3.63 64.85
CA ALA A 213 10.07 -3.61 64.75
C ALA A 213 9.58 -4.43 63.56
N THR A 214 8.59 -5.29 63.78
CA THR A 214 7.94 -6.07 62.70
C THR A 214 6.42 -6.06 62.80
N ALA A 215 5.88 -5.65 63.95
CA ALA A 215 4.45 -5.45 64.16
C ALA A 215 3.87 -4.42 63.18
N THR A 216 2.63 -4.67 62.76
CA THR A 216 1.92 -3.85 61.78
C THR A 216 1.77 -2.39 62.25
N ALA A 217 1.70 -2.19 63.57
CA ALA A 217 1.57 -0.88 64.19
C ALA A 217 2.75 0.08 63.95
N TYR A 218 3.97 -0.44 63.70
CA TYR A 218 5.16 0.39 63.50
C TYR A 218 5.35 0.85 62.05
N GLN A 219 4.55 0.34 61.10
CA GLN A 219 4.56 0.71 59.66
C GLN A 219 5.94 0.59 58.95
N ASP A 220 6.93 -0.08 59.54
CA ASP A 220 8.23 -0.32 58.91
C ASP A 220 8.16 -1.51 57.94
N THR A 221 7.48 -1.32 56.82
CA THR A 221 7.30 -2.36 55.80
C THR A 221 7.57 -1.81 54.40
N HIS A 222 8.25 -2.61 53.58
CA HIS A 222 8.83 -2.19 52.30
C HIS A 222 8.53 -3.22 51.22
N TYR A 223 8.33 -2.77 49.98
CA TYR A 223 8.19 -3.68 48.86
C TYR A 223 9.55 -4.20 48.43
N LEU A 224 9.77 -5.51 48.56
CA LEU A 224 10.89 -6.19 47.96
C LEU A 224 10.45 -6.81 46.63
N PRO A 225 11.18 -6.63 45.52
CA PRO A 225 10.80 -7.17 44.23
C PRO A 225 10.55 -8.67 44.28
N GLY A 226 9.39 -9.11 43.78
CA GLY A 226 8.97 -10.51 43.80
C GLY A 226 8.25 -10.94 45.09
N HIS A 227 8.27 -10.14 46.16
CA HIS A 227 7.63 -10.42 47.44
C HIS A 227 6.51 -9.40 47.76
N ASP A 228 5.69 -9.72 48.76
CA ASP A 228 4.80 -8.74 49.38
C ASP A 228 5.60 -7.73 50.22
N LYS A 229 4.91 -6.82 50.93
CA LYS A 229 5.58 -5.92 51.87
C LYS A 229 6.25 -6.72 52.99
N ILE A 230 7.54 -6.50 53.20
CA ILE A 230 8.33 -7.16 54.25
C ILE A 230 8.92 -6.12 55.23
N PRO A 231 9.19 -6.50 56.50
CA PRO A 231 9.81 -5.59 57.45
C PRO A 231 11.23 -5.15 57.04
N GLY A 232 11.66 -3.93 57.43
CA GLY A 232 12.98 -3.39 57.09
C GLY A 232 14.14 -4.30 57.51
N ALA A 233 14.01 -4.94 58.68
CA ALA A 233 14.98 -5.91 59.19
C ALA A 233 15.23 -7.11 58.24
N PHE A 234 14.22 -7.52 57.48
CA PHE A 234 14.35 -8.62 56.51
C PHE A 234 15.23 -8.17 55.34
N ILE A 235 15.10 -6.92 54.91
CA ILE A 235 15.93 -6.34 53.84
C ILE A 235 17.39 -6.26 54.29
N HIS A 236 17.67 -5.81 55.51
CA HIS A 236 19.03 -5.79 56.06
C HIS A 236 19.65 -7.18 56.14
N LEU A 237 18.87 -8.18 56.53
CA LEU A 237 19.29 -9.58 56.56
C LEU A 237 19.62 -10.08 55.15
N ILE A 238 18.72 -9.88 54.19
CA ILE A 238 18.93 -10.31 52.78
C ILE A 238 20.15 -9.61 52.19
N GLY A 239 20.37 -8.32 52.49
CA GLY A 239 21.59 -7.61 52.09
C GLY A 239 22.85 -8.22 52.70
N GLY A 240 22.80 -8.59 53.98
CA GLY A 240 23.90 -9.31 54.65
C GLY A 240 24.18 -10.67 54.01
N GLU A 241 23.14 -11.47 53.73
CA GLU A 241 23.27 -12.76 53.04
C GLU A 241 23.75 -12.61 51.59
N THR A 242 23.37 -11.52 50.91
CA THR A 242 23.89 -11.16 49.58
C THR A 242 25.40 -10.93 49.64
N LEU A 243 25.86 -10.04 50.53
CA LEU A 243 27.28 -9.70 50.64
C LEU A 243 28.15 -10.85 51.19
N LYS A 244 27.60 -11.74 52.03
CA LYS A 244 28.29 -12.97 52.45
C LYS A 244 28.59 -13.89 51.28
N ARG A 245 27.72 -13.92 50.28
CA ARG A 245 27.86 -14.75 49.08
C ARG A 245 28.87 -14.15 48.10
N GLY A 246 28.92 -12.83 48.02
CA GLY A 246 29.86 -12.08 47.19
C GLY A 246 29.35 -10.66 46.96
N GLN A 247 30.21 -9.78 46.46
CA GLN A 247 29.79 -8.44 46.07
C GLN A 247 29.14 -8.49 44.68
N PRO A 248 27.86 -8.11 44.52
CA PRO A 248 27.21 -8.08 43.23
C PRO A 248 27.89 -7.10 42.27
N ILE A 249 27.99 -7.49 41.01
CA ILE A 249 28.63 -6.72 39.94
C ILE A 249 27.58 -6.34 38.92
N ASP A 250 27.46 -5.03 38.66
CA ASP A 250 26.63 -4.51 37.59
C ASP A 250 27.49 -4.10 36.39
N ILE A 251 27.31 -4.82 35.28
CA ILE A 251 28.02 -4.59 34.02
C ILE A 251 27.40 -3.41 33.24
N GLY A 252 26.17 -3.01 33.58
CA GLY A 252 25.42 -1.97 32.87
C GLY A 252 24.95 -2.38 31.47
N TRP A 253 24.56 -1.40 30.65
CA TRP A 253 23.91 -1.65 29.36
C TRP A 253 24.84 -1.67 28.14
N ILE A 254 26.05 -1.11 28.26
CA ILE A 254 26.95 -0.89 27.10
C ILE A 254 27.36 -2.20 26.42
N PRO A 255 27.83 -3.25 27.13
CA PRO A 255 28.29 -4.47 26.47
C PRO A 255 27.17 -5.20 25.71
N ALA A 256 25.99 -5.30 26.31
CA ALA A 256 24.81 -5.91 25.67
C ALA A 256 24.41 -5.12 24.40
N LEU A 257 24.42 -3.79 24.47
CA LEU A 257 24.07 -2.95 23.32
C LEU A 257 25.10 -3.08 22.18
N ALA A 258 26.39 -3.11 22.51
CA ALA A 258 27.46 -3.25 21.52
C ALA A 258 27.37 -4.58 20.76
N LEU A 259 27.18 -5.70 21.47
CA LEU A 259 27.00 -7.02 20.87
C LEU A 259 25.75 -7.06 19.98
N THR A 260 24.66 -6.45 20.44
CA THR A 260 23.41 -6.36 19.67
C THR A 260 23.59 -5.56 18.39
N ALA A 261 24.24 -4.39 18.49
CA ALA A 261 24.52 -3.55 17.32
C ALA A 261 25.38 -4.31 16.30
N ALA A 262 26.43 -5.00 16.73
CA ALA A 262 27.27 -5.81 15.86
C ALA A 262 26.48 -6.92 15.14
N ALA A 263 25.61 -7.64 15.87
CA ALA A 263 24.77 -8.70 15.31
C ALA A 263 23.79 -8.16 14.25
N LEU A 264 23.11 -7.03 14.53
CA LEU A 264 22.16 -6.42 13.60
C LEU A 264 22.85 -5.81 12.38
N ILE A 265 24.02 -5.17 12.56
CA ILE A 265 24.82 -4.65 11.43
C ILE A 265 25.26 -5.80 10.53
N GLY A 266 25.75 -6.91 11.10
CA GLY A 266 26.09 -8.11 10.34
C GLY A 266 24.89 -8.66 9.55
N ALA A 267 23.72 -8.76 10.19
CA ALA A 267 22.50 -9.25 9.53
C ALA A 267 22.10 -8.38 8.31
N LEU A 268 22.29 -7.06 8.41
CA LEU A 268 22.00 -6.11 7.35
C LEU A 268 23.06 -6.14 6.23
N ALA A 269 24.35 -6.22 6.59
CA ALA A 269 25.46 -6.16 5.63
C ALA A 269 25.52 -7.38 4.71
N PHE A 270 25.23 -8.58 5.21
CA PHE A 270 25.32 -9.81 4.42
C PHE A 270 24.10 -10.10 3.52
N ARG A 271 23.26 -9.09 3.24
CA ARG A 271 22.01 -9.21 2.45
C ARG A 271 21.09 -10.35 2.91
N ARG A 272 21.20 -10.78 4.18
CA ARG A 272 20.32 -11.77 4.81
C ARG A 272 19.01 -11.13 5.27
N THR A 273 18.48 -10.15 4.54
CA THR A 273 17.23 -9.45 4.89
C THR A 273 16.07 -10.42 5.10
N ARG A 274 16.03 -11.53 4.34
CA ARG A 274 15.04 -12.60 4.53
C ARG A 274 15.12 -13.29 5.91
N HIS A 275 16.30 -13.31 6.53
CA HIS A 275 16.53 -13.91 7.85
C HIS A 275 16.72 -12.86 8.96
N PHE A 276 16.62 -11.56 8.64
CA PHE A 276 16.89 -10.49 9.60
C PHE A 276 16.02 -10.63 10.85
N ASN A 277 14.71 -10.86 10.68
CA ASN A 277 13.79 -11.00 11.80
C ASN A 277 14.15 -12.19 12.69
N TRP A 278 14.56 -13.31 12.10
CA TRP A 278 15.01 -14.48 12.86
C TRP A 278 16.28 -14.19 13.68
N ILE A 279 17.25 -13.51 13.08
CA ILE A 279 18.47 -13.11 13.78
C ILE A 279 18.14 -12.14 14.93
N ALA A 280 17.31 -11.13 14.68
CA ALA A 280 16.90 -10.15 15.67
C ALA A 280 16.19 -10.79 16.88
N VAL A 281 15.27 -11.73 16.63
CA VAL A 281 14.58 -12.51 17.68
C VAL A 281 15.57 -13.41 18.43
N ALA A 282 16.45 -14.12 17.71
CA ALA A 282 17.45 -14.98 18.33
C ALA A 282 18.43 -14.19 19.21
N THR A 283 18.86 -13.00 18.78
CA THR A 283 19.69 -12.09 19.60
C THR A 283 18.94 -11.64 20.85
N GLY A 284 17.67 -11.23 20.73
CA GLY A 284 16.85 -10.83 21.87
C GLY A 284 16.68 -11.95 22.90
N LEU A 285 16.36 -13.17 22.45
CA LEU A 285 16.27 -14.36 23.30
C LEU A 285 17.62 -14.71 23.94
N GLY A 286 18.70 -14.66 23.17
CA GLY A 286 20.05 -14.92 23.67
C GLY A 286 20.45 -13.96 24.80
N LEU A 287 20.13 -12.67 24.68
CA LEU A 287 20.37 -11.69 25.75
C LEU A 287 19.60 -12.01 27.03
N ILE A 288 18.34 -12.40 26.92
CA ILE A 288 17.53 -12.81 28.08
C ILE A 288 18.14 -14.04 28.75
N VAL A 289 18.51 -15.06 27.97
CA VAL A 289 19.14 -16.28 28.49
C VAL A 289 20.46 -15.97 29.19
N VAL A 290 21.32 -15.15 28.58
CA VAL A 290 22.60 -14.73 29.19
C VAL A 290 22.35 -13.96 30.49
N LYS A 291 21.40 -13.01 30.50
CA LYS A 291 21.04 -12.26 31.71
C LYS A 291 20.60 -13.21 32.84
N VAL A 292 19.69 -14.14 32.55
CA VAL A 292 19.19 -15.13 33.52
C VAL A 292 20.32 -16.03 34.04
N ALA A 293 21.25 -16.44 33.16
CA ALA A 293 22.39 -17.28 33.54
C ALA A 293 23.42 -16.56 34.43
N LEU A 294 23.57 -15.24 34.27
CA LEU A 294 24.50 -14.42 35.06
C LEU A 294 23.97 -14.08 36.46
N MET A 295 22.65 -14.00 36.65
CA MET A 295 22.03 -13.64 37.93
C MET A 295 22.44 -14.54 39.10
N PRO A 296 22.47 -15.89 38.98
CA PRO A 296 23.03 -16.76 40.00
C PRO A 296 24.50 -16.52 40.28
N MET A 297 25.24 -15.75 39.48
CA MET A 297 26.64 -15.40 39.75
C MET A 297 26.78 -14.03 40.41
N LEU A 298 25.66 -13.41 40.83
CA LEU A 298 25.57 -12.03 41.31
C LEU A 298 26.06 -11.02 40.27
N VAL A 299 25.92 -11.36 38.98
CA VAL A 299 26.28 -10.49 37.86
C VAL A 299 25.00 -10.02 37.19
N THR A 300 24.79 -8.71 37.14
CA THR A 300 23.66 -8.10 36.43
C THR A 300 24.13 -7.42 35.15
N VAL A 301 23.29 -7.50 34.12
CA VAL A 301 23.48 -6.82 32.84
C VAL A 301 22.14 -6.21 32.43
N SER A 302 22.18 -4.97 31.95
CA SER A 302 20.97 -4.28 31.49
C SER A 302 20.79 -4.51 29.99
N ILE A 303 19.68 -5.14 29.61
CA ILE A 303 19.39 -5.51 28.22
C ILE A 303 18.29 -4.64 27.61
N GLY A 304 17.61 -3.79 28.38
CA GLY A 304 16.51 -2.94 27.92
C GLY A 304 16.87 -2.09 26.70
N SER A 305 18.03 -1.42 26.71
CA SER A 305 18.51 -0.61 25.57
C SER A 305 18.74 -1.45 24.31
N SER A 306 19.17 -2.70 24.48
CA SER A 306 19.40 -3.66 23.40
C SER A 306 18.10 -4.14 22.78
N LEU A 307 17.11 -4.48 23.63
CA LEU A 307 15.76 -4.86 23.18
C LEU A 307 15.07 -3.69 22.45
N PHE A 308 15.25 -2.46 22.95
CA PHE A 308 14.76 -1.26 22.28
C PHE A 308 15.42 -1.06 20.89
N LEU A 309 16.74 -1.27 20.77
CA LEU A 309 17.43 -1.25 19.48
C LEU A 309 16.87 -2.32 18.52
N ILE A 310 16.71 -3.55 18.99
CA ILE A 310 16.14 -4.66 18.20
C ILE A 310 14.75 -4.29 17.68
N ALA A 311 13.86 -3.81 18.55
CA ALA A 311 12.50 -3.43 18.16
C ALA A 311 12.50 -2.30 17.11
N THR A 312 13.34 -1.27 17.30
CA THR A 312 13.42 -0.12 16.40
C THR A 312 13.92 -0.51 15.02
N ILE A 313 15.03 -1.25 14.93
CA ILE A 313 15.60 -1.66 13.65
C ILE A 313 14.69 -2.68 12.96
N SER A 314 14.12 -3.65 13.68
CA SER A 314 13.20 -4.64 13.10
C SER A 314 11.95 -3.98 12.52
N THR A 315 11.39 -2.97 13.19
CA THR A 315 10.26 -2.21 12.65
C THR A 315 10.63 -1.49 11.37
N ASN A 316 11.81 -0.87 11.31
CA ASN A 316 12.27 -0.16 10.11
C ASN A 316 12.57 -1.12 8.95
N VAL A 317 13.19 -2.27 9.21
CA VAL A 317 13.43 -3.30 8.20
C VAL A 317 12.12 -3.87 7.68
N ALA A 318 11.16 -4.17 8.57
CA ALA A 318 9.83 -4.64 8.17
C ALA A 318 9.09 -3.59 7.32
N ARG A 319 9.16 -2.30 7.69
CA ARG A 319 8.58 -1.20 6.90
C ARG A 319 9.24 -1.07 5.52
N ALA A 320 10.57 -1.12 5.46
CA ALA A 320 11.31 -1.06 4.21
C ALA A 320 11.00 -2.27 3.30
N SER A 321 10.93 -3.48 3.87
CA SER A 321 10.54 -4.69 3.16
C SER A 321 9.11 -4.59 2.62
N ARG A 322 8.15 -4.14 3.44
CA ARG A 322 6.76 -3.92 3.01
C ARG A 322 6.65 -2.89 1.90
N ARG A 323 7.39 -1.78 1.97
CA ARG A 323 7.44 -0.78 0.90
C ARG A 323 7.99 -1.38 -0.40
N LYS A 324 9.04 -2.19 -0.30
CA LYS A 324 9.64 -2.84 -1.47
C LYS A 324 8.68 -3.86 -2.10
N SER A 325 8.00 -4.67 -1.29
CA SER A 325 6.94 -5.59 -1.77
C SER A 325 5.79 -4.81 -2.38
N ALA A 326 5.27 -3.76 -1.73
CA ALA A 326 4.18 -2.94 -2.27
C ALA A 326 4.54 -2.26 -3.61
N GLN A 327 5.83 -2.04 -3.90
CA GLN A 327 6.28 -1.52 -5.18
C GLN A 327 6.36 -2.58 -6.29
N HIS A 328 6.48 -3.86 -5.94
CA HIS A 328 6.77 -4.94 -6.90
C HIS A 328 5.71 -6.05 -6.92
N GLU A 329 4.70 -5.99 -6.06
CA GLU A 329 3.62 -6.97 -5.92
C GLU A 329 2.26 -6.28 -5.97
N ASN A 330 1.30 -6.94 -6.60
CA ASN A 330 -0.08 -6.50 -6.67
C ASN A 330 -0.80 -6.82 -5.34
N PRO A 331 -1.48 -5.86 -4.68
CA PRO A 331 -2.08 -6.07 -3.37
C PRO A 331 -3.29 -7.02 -3.39
N VAL A 332 -3.90 -7.24 -4.56
CA VAL A 332 -5.10 -8.08 -4.69
C VAL A 332 -4.70 -9.53 -4.96
N SER A 333 -3.82 -9.78 -5.93
CA SER A 333 -3.43 -11.14 -6.31
C SER A 333 -2.20 -11.69 -5.58
N GLY A 334 -1.39 -10.83 -4.97
CA GLY A 334 -0.07 -11.20 -4.43
C GLY A 334 0.97 -11.57 -5.49
N LEU A 335 0.64 -11.46 -6.78
CA LEU A 335 1.56 -11.68 -7.89
C LEU A 335 2.49 -10.48 -8.06
N PRO A 336 3.67 -10.66 -8.68
CA PRO A 336 4.52 -9.53 -9.06
C PRO A 336 3.78 -8.58 -10.01
N ASN A 337 3.98 -7.27 -9.84
CA ASN A 337 3.32 -6.25 -10.67
C ASN A 337 4.16 -5.89 -11.91
N PHE A 338 3.65 -5.00 -12.75
CA PHE A 338 4.37 -4.57 -13.96
C PHE A 338 5.67 -3.82 -13.67
N GLU A 339 5.83 -3.20 -12.50
CA GLU A 339 7.10 -2.60 -12.12
C GLU A 339 8.17 -3.68 -11.85
N ALA A 340 7.80 -4.82 -11.27
CA ALA A 340 8.68 -5.98 -11.18
C ALA A 340 9.07 -6.54 -12.54
N LEU A 341 8.13 -6.57 -13.49
CA LEU A 341 8.41 -6.99 -14.87
C LEU A 341 9.37 -6.00 -15.57
N ARG A 342 9.19 -4.69 -15.37
CA ARG A 342 10.06 -3.66 -15.97
C ARG A 342 11.49 -3.68 -15.46
N THR A 343 11.67 -3.98 -14.17
CA THR A 343 12.95 -3.89 -13.45
C THR A 343 13.77 -5.19 -13.44
N GLN A 344 13.21 -6.30 -13.94
CA GLN A 344 13.96 -7.55 -14.06
C GLN A 344 15.06 -7.48 -15.14
N ALA A 345 15.89 -8.53 -15.23
CA ALA A 345 16.89 -8.65 -16.30
C ALA A 345 16.25 -8.59 -17.70
N SER A 346 17.01 -8.21 -18.73
CA SER A 346 16.49 -8.10 -20.10
C SER A 346 15.73 -9.37 -20.52
N TYR A 347 14.56 -9.21 -21.15
CA TYR A 347 13.75 -10.36 -21.57
C TYR A 347 14.42 -11.23 -22.65
N GLY A 348 15.58 -10.81 -23.18
CA GLY A 348 16.29 -11.54 -24.24
C GLY A 348 15.38 -11.76 -25.43
N SER A 349 15.36 -12.99 -25.94
CA SER A 349 14.50 -13.43 -27.06
C SER A 349 13.12 -13.96 -26.63
N ALA A 350 12.66 -13.66 -25.40
CA ALA A 350 11.32 -14.04 -24.97
C ALA A 350 10.26 -13.13 -25.61
N THR A 351 9.10 -13.69 -25.97
CA THR A 351 7.92 -12.93 -26.40
C THR A 351 7.14 -12.47 -25.18
N VAL A 352 6.66 -11.23 -25.18
CA VAL A 352 5.79 -10.67 -24.12
C VAL A 352 4.34 -10.87 -24.53
N ILE A 353 3.57 -11.55 -23.68
CA ILE A 353 2.11 -11.65 -23.83
C ILE A 353 1.46 -10.80 -22.75
N ALA A 354 0.54 -9.92 -23.16
CA ALA A 354 -0.37 -9.20 -22.29
C ALA A 354 -1.79 -9.76 -22.45
N ALA A 355 -2.52 -9.89 -21.35
CA ALA A 355 -3.92 -10.30 -21.33
C ALA A 355 -4.72 -9.32 -20.50
N LYS A 356 -5.82 -8.81 -21.04
CA LYS A 356 -6.70 -7.86 -20.36
C LYS A 356 -8.09 -8.47 -20.21
N VAL A 357 -8.65 -8.36 -19.02
CA VAL A 357 -10.07 -8.63 -18.78
C VAL A 357 -10.88 -7.53 -19.46
N VAL A 358 -11.76 -7.91 -20.38
CA VAL A 358 -12.62 -6.96 -21.11
C VAL A 358 -13.65 -6.39 -20.14
N ASN A 359 -13.84 -5.06 -20.15
CA ASN A 359 -14.75 -4.32 -19.26
C ASN A 359 -14.50 -4.60 -17.77
N PHE A 360 -13.23 -4.70 -17.37
CA PHE A 360 -12.85 -4.96 -15.97
C PHE A 360 -13.40 -3.90 -15.00
N GLU A 361 -13.43 -2.64 -15.42
CA GLU A 361 -13.93 -1.52 -14.61
C GLU A 361 -15.41 -1.68 -14.28
N ASP A 362 -16.21 -2.13 -15.25
CA ASP A 362 -17.64 -2.43 -15.04
C ASP A 362 -17.78 -3.59 -14.06
N LEU A 363 -17.03 -4.68 -14.27
CA LEU A 363 -17.05 -5.83 -13.36
C LEU A 363 -16.66 -5.43 -11.93
N ALA A 364 -15.65 -4.58 -11.77
CA ALA A 364 -15.22 -4.07 -10.48
C ALA A 364 -16.28 -3.17 -9.80
N ALA A 365 -17.08 -2.44 -10.58
CA ALA A 365 -18.17 -1.63 -10.05
C ALA A 365 -19.37 -2.46 -9.57
N PHE A 366 -19.64 -3.60 -10.20
CA PHE A 366 -20.79 -4.46 -9.88
C PHE A 366 -20.52 -5.52 -8.81
N ILE A 367 -19.25 -5.85 -8.52
CA ILE A 367 -18.88 -6.90 -7.57
C ILE A 367 -18.51 -6.27 -6.21
N PRO A 368 -19.34 -6.41 -5.16
CA PRO A 368 -19.09 -5.77 -3.87
C PRO A 368 -18.04 -6.50 -3.01
N GLY A 369 -17.37 -5.75 -2.13
CA GLY A 369 -16.54 -6.29 -1.05
C GLY A 369 -15.31 -7.06 -1.53
N GLU A 370 -15.08 -8.26 -0.98
CA GLU A 370 -13.96 -9.15 -1.33
C GLU A 370 -14.17 -9.90 -2.66
N GLY A 371 -15.30 -9.71 -3.35
CA GLY A 371 -15.61 -10.43 -4.59
C GLY A 371 -14.62 -10.12 -5.73
N LEU A 372 -14.06 -8.92 -5.77
CA LEU A 372 -13.03 -8.55 -6.77
C LEU A 372 -11.74 -9.37 -6.59
N SER A 373 -11.34 -9.64 -5.34
CA SER A 373 -10.20 -10.51 -5.05
C SER A 373 -10.44 -11.94 -5.54
N LYS A 374 -11.65 -12.47 -5.35
CA LYS A 374 -12.04 -13.80 -5.85
C LYS A 374 -12.11 -13.86 -7.38
N LEU A 375 -12.59 -12.79 -8.04
CA LEU A 375 -12.54 -12.66 -9.50
C LEU A 375 -11.10 -12.80 -9.98
N VAL A 376 -10.21 -11.95 -9.45
CA VAL A 376 -8.80 -11.91 -9.80
C VAL A 376 -8.11 -13.24 -9.52
N GLU A 377 -8.43 -13.91 -8.40
CA GLU A 377 -7.89 -15.23 -8.04
C GLU A 377 -8.28 -16.28 -9.08
N GLN A 378 -9.54 -16.34 -9.49
CA GLN A 378 -9.99 -17.31 -10.50
C GLN A 378 -9.41 -17.02 -11.89
N VAL A 379 -9.34 -15.74 -12.29
CA VAL A 379 -8.68 -15.33 -13.55
C VAL A 379 -7.21 -15.74 -13.51
N THR A 380 -6.52 -15.45 -12.41
CA THR A 380 -5.12 -15.82 -12.17
C THR A 380 -4.92 -17.32 -12.30
N ARG A 381 -5.77 -18.13 -11.65
CA ARG A 381 -5.68 -19.59 -11.69
C ARG A 381 -5.83 -20.14 -13.10
N ARG A 382 -6.73 -19.59 -13.91
CA ARG A 382 -6.90 -19.99 -15.32
C ARG A 382 -5.71 -19.59 -16.18
N LEU A 383 -5.17 -18.38 -15.99
CA LEU A 383 -3.99 -17.91 -16.73
C LEU A 383 -2.71 -18.69 -16.37
N GLN A 384 -2.54 -19.06 -15.09
CA GLN A 384 -1.41 -19.86 -14.63
C GLN A 384 -1.35 -21.26 -15.28
N LEU A 385 -2.49 -21.84 -15.65
CA LEU A 385 -2.52 -23.13 -16.37
C LEU A 385 -1.86 -23.03 -17.76
N ALA A 386 -1.82 -21.83 -18.35
CA ALA A 386 -1.25 -21.62 -19.67
C ALA A 386 0.13 -20.97 -19.66
N SER A 387 0.55 -20.37 -18.55
CA SER A 387 1.87 -19.75 -18.44
C SER A 387 3.00 -20.78 -18.30
N GLN A 388 2.72 -22.09 -18.19
CA GLN A 388 3.68 -23.21 -18.25
C GLN A 388 5.01 -22.91 -17.53
N ASP A 389 4.92 -22.70 -16.21
CA ASP A 389 6.04 -22.37 -15.30
C ASP A 389 6.66 -20.96 -15.44
N THR A 390 6.12 -20.09 -16.31
CA THR A 390 6.53 -18.68 -16.34
C THR A 390 5.77 -17.85 -15.31
N THR A 391 6.47 -16.87 -14.75
CA THR A 391 5.92 -15.94 -13.77
C THR A 391 4.81 -15.10 -14.41
N LEU A 392 3.60 -15.17 -13.84
CA LEU A 392 2.49 -14.31 -14.20
C LEU A 392 2.57 -13.00 -13.40
N TYR A 393 2.47 -11.88 -14.11
CA TYR A 393 2.47 -10.54 -13.55
C TYR A 393 1.06 -9.94 -13.64
N HIS A 394 0.67 -9.12 -12.67
CA HIS A 394 -0.68 -8.55 -12.59
C HIS A 394 -0.63 -7.06 -12.19
N ASP A 395 -1.32 -6.21 -12.93
CA ASP A 395 -1.50 -4.79 -12.61
C ASP A 395 -2.89 -4.51 -12.03
N LEU A 396 -3.17 -3.27 -11.60
CA LEU A 396 -4.40 -2.93 -10.87
C LEU A 396 -5.67 -2.89 -11.74
N ASP A 397 -5.54 -2.84 -13.06
CA ASP A 397 -6.62 -2.63 -14.04
C ASP A 397 -7.12 -3.93 -14.68
N GLY A 398 -6.93 -5.07 -14.00
CA GLY A 398 -7.33 -6.38 -14.54
C GLY A 398 -6.46 -6.85 -15.71
N THR A 399 -5.27 -6.26 -15.86
CA THR A 399 -4.30 -6.63 -16.88
C THR A 399 -3.20 -7.52 -16.32
N PHE A 400 -2.85 -8.52 -17.11
CA PHE A 400 -1.86 -9.53 -16.80
C PHE A 400 -0.80 -9.57 -17.89
N ALA A 401 0.41 -9.99 -17.53
CA ALA A 401 1.46 -10.23 -18.50
C ALA A 401 2.35 -11.40 -18.09
N TRP A 402 2.91 -12.11 -19.06
CA TRP A 402 3.92 -13.12 -18.83
C TRP A 402 4.86 -13.21 -20.04
N LEU A 403 5.99 -13.87 -19.81
CA LEU A 403 6.97 -14.13 -20.86
C LEU A 403 6.81 -15.56 -21.36
N VAL A 404 6.98 -15.76 -22.66
CA VAL A 404 7.09 -17.08 -23.26
C VAL A 404 8.33 -17.17 -24.14
N PRO A 405 8.90 -18.37 -24.36
CA PRO A 405 9.92 -18.56 -25.38
C PRO A 405 9.41 -18.10 -26.75
N TYR A 406 10.33 -17.74 -27.66
CA TYR A 406 9.94 -17.37 -29.02
C TYR A 406 9.14 -18.50 -29.69
N TYR A 407 7.93 -18.16 -30.13
CA TYR A 407 7.02 -19.07 -30.82
C TYR A 407 6.74 -18.58 -32.24
N GLN A 408 6.47 -19.51 -33.15
CA GLN A 408 5.88 -19.18 -34.44
C GLN A 408 4.42 -18.73 -34.26
N HIS A 409 3.93 -17.85 -35.14
CA HIS A 409 2.59 -17.25 -35.06
C HIS A 409 1.46 -18.26 -34.79
N SER A 410 1.48 -19.42 -35.46
CA SER A 410 0.48 -20.49 -35.31
C SER A 410 0.46 -21.14 -33.92
N GLN A 411 1.61 -21.18 -33.23
CA GLN A 411 1.73 -21.75 -31.88
C GLN A 411 1.14 -20.78 -30.84
N ILE A 412 1.39 -19.47 -31.00
CA ILE A 412 0.81 -18.43 -30.15
C ILE A 412 -0.71 -18.41 -30.31
N GLU A 413 -1.19 -18.43 -31.55
CA GLU A 413 -2.63 -18.43 -31.83
C GLU A 413 -3.34 -19.63 -31.18
N THR A 414 -2.80 -20.84 -31.35
CA THR A 414 -3.36 -22.06 -30.73
C THR A 414 -3.37 -21.96 -29.20
N GLN A 415 -2.30 -21.45 -28.59
CA GLN A 415 -2.20 -21.28 -27.14
C GLN A 415 -3.24 -20.25 -26.62
N LEU A 416 -3.36 -19.10 -27.29
CA LEU A 416 -4.28 -18.04 -26.90
C LEU A 416 -5.75 -18.45 -27.10
N MET A 417 -6.07 -19.19 -28.17
CA MET A 417 -7.40 -19.77 -28.37
C MET A 417 -7.75 -20.79 -27.27
N GLY A 418 -6.82 -21.67 -26.91
CA GLY A 418 -7.01 -22.61 -25.81
C GLY A 418 -7.24 -21.90 -24.48
N LEU A 419 -6.49 -20.82 -24.22
CA LEU A 419 -6.66 -19.94 -23.08
C LEU A 419 -8.05 -19.30 -23.04
N ALA A 420 -8.47 -18.70 -24.15
CA ALA A 420 -9.78 -18.08 -24.26
C ALA A 420 -10.92 -19.07 -23.98
N ALA A 421 -10.78 -20.31 -24.44
CA ALA A 421 -11.76 -21.36 -24.20
C ALA A 421 -11.95 -21.68 -22.70
N LEU A 422 -10.92 -21.51 -21.86
CA LEU A 422 -11.05 -21.67 -20.41
C LEU A 422 -11.96 -20.60 -19.79
N PHE A 423 -12.13 -19.46 -20.46
CA PHE A 423 -12.98 -18.36 -20.03
C PHE A 423 -14.42 -18.43 -20.56
N ASN A 424 -14.73 -19.36 -21.48
CA ASN A 424 -16.11 -19.63 -21.90
C ASN A 424 -17.01 -20.19 -20.78
N ALA A 425 -16.41 -20.74 -19.72
CA ALA A 425 -17.14 -21.16 -18.54
C ALA A 425 -17.27 -19.97 -17.55
N PRO A 426 -18.49 -19.62 -17.10
CA PRO A 426 -18.71 -18.52 -16.17
C PRO A 426 -17.87 -18.68 -14.89
N LEU A 427 -17.36 -17.58 -14.35
CA LEU A 427 -16.70 -17.56 -13.04
C LEU A 427 -17.75 -17.51 -11.94
N THR A 428 -17.60 -18.36 -10.93
CA THR A 428 -18.48 -18.34 -9.74
C THR A 428 -17.82 -17.54 -8.64
N ILE A 429 -18.40 -16.39 -8.30
CA ILE A 429 -17.95 -15.50 -7.23
C ILE A 429 -19.07 -15.46 -6.20
N ASP A 430 -18.91 -16.22 -5.12
CA ASP A 430 -19.97 -16.46 -4.15
C ASP A 430 -21.23 -17.03 -4.84
N GLU A 431 -22.35 -16.29 -4.85
CA GLU A 431 -23.58 -16.71 -5.52
C GLU A 431 -23.70 -16.17 -6.96
N LEU A 432 -22.80 -15.27 -7.38
CA LEU A 432 -22.83 -14.65 -8.70
C LEU A 432 -22.09 -15.51 -9.73
N LYS A 433 -22.69 -15.64 -10.91
CA LYS A 433 -22.03 -16.16 -12.11
C LYS A 433 -21.67 -14.99 -13.01
N VAL A 434 -20.38 -14.83 -13.28
CA VAL A 434 -19.83 -13.71 -14.04
C VAL A 434 -19.15 -14.24 -15.28
N ASP A 435 -19.63 -13.81 -16.44
CA ASP A 435 -19.00 -14.08 -17.72
C ASP A 435 -17.85 -13.11 -17.94
N VAL A 436 -16.66 -13.67 -18.19
CA VAL A 436 -15.43 -12.90 -18.35
C VAL A 436 -14.82 -13.20 -19.70
N SER A 437 -14.62 -12.15 -20.50
CA SER A 437 -13.91 -12.23 -21.77
C SER A 437 -12.48 -11.73 -21.60
N MET A 438 -11.54 -12.38 -22.27
CA MET A 438 -10.13 -12.00 -22.29
C MET A 438 -9.72 -11.52 -23.67
N ALA A 439 -8.90 -10.48 -23.71
CA ALA A 439 -8.28 -9.95 -24.91
C ALA A 439 -6.76 -9.98 -24.79
N PHE A 440 -6.05 -10.38 -25.84
CA PHE A 440 -4.61 -10.65 -25.78
C PHE A 440 -3.78 -9.78 -26.73
N GLY A 441 -2.62 -9.35 -26.25
CA GLY A 441 -1.64 -8.59 -27.02
C GLY A 441 -0.29 -9.28 -27.00
N VAL A 442 0.37 -9.36 -28.14
CA VAL A 442 1.62 -10.10 -28.29
C VAL A 442 2.70 -9.18 -28.83
N ASN A 443 3.84 -9.09 -28.14
CA ASN A 443 5.04 -8.44 -28.65
C ASN A 443 6.21 -9.44 -28.71
N ASP A 444 6.57 -9.86 -29.91
CA ASP A 444 7.70 -10.74 -30.21
C ASP A 444 8.94 -9.98 -30.71
N GLU A 445 8.92 -8.65 -30.68
CA GLU A 445 10.10 -7.82 -30.93
C GLU A 445 11.06 -7.91 -29.74
N PHE A 446 12.36 -8.05 -30.04
CA PHE A 446 13.41 -8.21 -29.02
C PHE A 446 14.13 -6.91 -28.68
N GLU A 447 13.93 -5.88 -29.49
CA GLU A 447 14.55 -4.57 -29.31
C GLU A 447 13.81 -3.70 -28.27
N GLY A 448 14.56 -2.78 -27.67
CA GLY A 448 14.03 -1.84 -26.68
C GLY A 448 14.10 -2.33 -25.24
N SER A 449 13.76 -1.43 -24.31
CA SER A 449 13.74 -1.74 -22.89
C SER A 449 12.58 -2.65 -22.52
N ASN A 450 12.72 -3.35 -21.40
CA ASN A 450 11.66 -4.16 -20.80
C ASN A 450 10.32 -3.39 -20.70
N ALA A 451 10.37 -2.11 -20.32
CA ALA A 451 9.21 -1.24 -20.25
C ALA A 451 8.56 -0.97 -21.62
N GLN A 452 9.37 -0.71 -22.65
CA GLN A 452 8.86 -0.49 -24.02
C GLN A 452 8.20 -1.75 -24.56
N ARG A 453 8.82 -2.91 -24.34
CA ARG A 453 8.32 -4.18 -24.85
C ARG A 453 7.02 -4.63 -24.17
N LEU A 454 6.87 -4.35 -22.87
CA LEU A 454 5.60 -4.54 -22.16
C LEU A 454 4.53 -3.57 -22.65
N ALA A 455 4.85 -2.29 -22.81
CA ALA A 455 3.92 -1.29 -23.33
C ALA A 455 3.40 -1.65 -24.74
N ALA A 456 4.28 -2.16 -25.61
CA ALA A 456 3.93 -2.66 -26.94
C ALA A 456 2.89 -3.81 -26.88
N ALA A 457 3.09 -4.79 -25.99
CA ALA A 457 2.14 -5.88 -25.80
C ALA A 457 0.79 -5.37 -25.28
N LEU A 458 0.78 -4.44 -24.32
CA LEU A 458 -0.44 -3.82 -23.78
C LEU A 458 -1.22 -3.04 -24.85
N VAL A 459 -0.52 -2.27 -25.68
CA VAL A 459 -1.13 -1.56 -26.82
C VAL A 459 -1.78 -2.54 -27.80
N ALA A 460 -1.14 -3.68 -28.06
CA ALA A 460 -1.71 -4.72 -28.90
C ALA A 460 -2.95 -5.38 -28.27
N ALA A 461 -2.97 -5.58 -26.94
CA ALA A 461 -4.13 -6.10 -26.23
C ALA A 461 -5.31 -5.13 -26.35
N GLU A 462 -5.08 -3.83 -26.15
CA GLU A 462 -6.11 -2.80 -26.31
C GLU A 462 -6.62 -2.72 -27.76
N LYS A 463 -5.72 -2.87 -28.74
CA LYS A 463 -6.10 -2.96 -30.16
C LYS A 463 -7.03 -4.15 -30.40
N SER A 464 -6.76 -5.31 -29.81
CA SER A 464 -7.60 -6.51 -29.97
C SER A 464 -9.02 -6.31 -29.43
N ILE A 465 -9.18 -5.60 -28.31
CA ILE A 465 -10.49 -5.20 -27.76
C ILE A 465 -11.24 -4.34 -28.78
N ARG A 466 -10.61 -3.27 -29.28
CA ARG A 466 -11.24 -2.34 -30.22
C ARG A 466 -11.64 -3.00 -31.54
N SER A 467 -10.80 -3.89 -32.07
CA SER A 467 -11.10 -4.61 -33.31
C SER A 467 -11.95 -5.87 -33.10
N ARG A 468 -12.40 -6.15 -31.87
CA ARG A 468 -13.23 -7.31 -31.51
C ARG A 468 -12.65 -8.64 -31.98
N VAL A 469 -11.32 -8.78 -31.89
CA VAL A 469 -10.60 -10.03 -32.17
C VAL A 469 -10.01 -10.55 -30.88
N LEU A 470 -9.80 -11.86 -30.79
CA LEU A 470 -9.27 -12.48 -29.58
C LEU A 470 -7.90 -11.94 -29.19
N TRP A 471 -7.04 -11.73 -30.18
CA TRP A 471 -5.67 -11.29 -29.94
C TRP A 471 -5.13 -10.45 -31.09
N THR A 472 -4.10 -9.65 -30.83
CA THR A 472 -3.39 -8.90 -31.87
C THR A 472 -1.89 -8.90 -31.59
N LYS A 473 -1.10 -8.96 -32.67
CA LYS A 473 0.34 -8.77 -32.61
C LYS A 473 0.68 -7.28 -32.65
N TYR A 474 1.61 -6.85 -31.80
CA TYR A 474 2.25 -5.56 -31.93
C TYR A 474 3.11 -5.55 -33.20
N THR A 475 2.77 -4.65 -34.11
CA THR A 475 3.63 -4.33 -35.24
C THR A 475 4.21 -2.95 -34.96
N PRO A 476 5.53 -2.75 -34.96
CA PRO A 476 6.12 -1.43 -34.91
C PRO A 476 5.57 -0.62 -36.08
N GLN A 477 4.60 0.25 -35.82
CA GLN A 477 4.29 1.33 -36.75
C GLN A 477 5.55 2.19 -36.84
N GLN A 478 5.96 2.51 -38.06
CA GLN A 478 7.05 3.45 -38.30
C GLN A 478 6.80 4.69 -37.41
N LYS A 479 7.84 5.16 -36.71
CA LYS A 479 7.76 6.21 -35.67
C LYS A 479 7.00 7.50 -36.09
N ASP A 480 6.73 7.67 -37.37
CA ASP A 480 5.98 8.79 -37.95
C ASP A 480 4.49 8.83 -37.55
N ASP A 481 3.87 7.71 -37.17
CA ASP A 481 2.43 7.68 -36.80
C ASP A 481 2.13 8.16 -35.37
N ALA A 482 3.07 7.99 -34.43
CA ALA A 482 2.87 8.46 -33.05
C ALA A 482 2.97 9.99 -32.95
N GLY A 483 3.85 10.60 -33.75
CA GLY A 483 3.94 12.06 -33.89
C GLY A 483 2.68 12.64 -34.53
N TRP A 484 2.10 11.95 -35.52
CA TRP A 484 0.83 12.31 -36.16
C TRP A 484 -0.31 12.44 -35.15
N GLN A 485 -0.46 11.46 -34.25
CA GLN A 485 -1.56 11.44 -33.27
C GLN A 485 -1.42 12.52 -32.18
N LEU A 486 -0.19 12.82 -31.74
CA LEU A 486 0.07 13.79 -30.66
C LEU A 486 -0.07 15.26 -31.09
N SER A 487 0.04 15.57 -32.39
CA SER A 487 -0.06 16.94 -32.92
C SER A 487 -1.18 17.14 -33.96
N PHE A 488 -2.11 16.19 -34.09
CA PHE A 488 -3.16 16.25 -35.11
C PHE A 488 -4.00 17.52 -35.01
N HIS A 489 -4.39 17.93 -33.80
CA HIS A 489 -5.20 19.12 -33.57
C HIS A 489 -4.56 20.40 -34.15
N SER A 490 -3.28 20.64 -33.84
CA SER A 490 -2.54 21.78 -34.39
C SER A 490 -2.33 21.69 -35.90
N GLN A 491 -2.07 20.49 -36.42
CA GLN A 491 -1.86 20.30 -37.86
C GLN A 491 -3.15 20.48 -38.67
N LEU A 492 -4.31 20.07 -38.13
CA LEU A 492 -5.59 20.21 -38.84
C LEU A 492 -5.95 21.69 -39.00
N GLU A 493 -5.78 22.50 -37.95
CA GLU A 493 -6.06 23.93 -38.01
C GLU A 493 -5.15 24.65 -39.01
N ASP A 494 -3.84 24.35 -38.98
CA ASP A 494 -2.90 24.88 -39.96
C ASP A 494 -3.24 24.42 -41.39
N ALA A 495 -3.59 23.15 -41.59
CA ALA A 495 -3.92 22.59 -42.90
C ALA A 495 -5.22 23.15 -43.50
N LEU A 496 -6.25 23.39 -42.68
CA LEU A 496 -7.50 24.04 -43.10
C LEU A 496 -7.24 25.48 -43.56
N ASN A 497 -6.38 26.21 -42.83
CA ASN A 497 -6.05 27.60 -43.15
C ASN A 497 -5.08 27.73 -44.34
N ALA A 498 -4.16 26.78 -44.51
CA ALA A 498 -3.17 26.76 -45.59
C ALA A 498 -3.76 26.28 -46.93
N GLY A 499 -4.95 25.69 -46.93
CA GLY A 499 -5.56 25.09 -48.13
C GLY A 499 -5.01 23.71 -48.48
N ASP A 500 -4.28 23.07 -47.57
CA ASP A 500 -3.79 21.70 -47.72
C ASP A 500 -4.95 20.69 -47.66
N ILE A 501 -6.01 21.04 -46.92
CA ILE A 501 -7.30 20.34 -46.94
C ILE A 501 -8.24 21.06 -47.89
N TRP A 502 -8.82 20.32 -48.84
CA TRP A 502 -9.68 20.83 -49.89
C TRP A 502 -10.80 19.84 -50.21
N VAL A 503 -11.79 20.29 -50.98
CA VAL A 503 -12.96 19.47 -51.34
C VAL A 503 -12.91 19.15 -52.83
N ALA A 504 -12.87 17.86 -53.15
CA ALA A 504 -13.08 17.34 -54.49
C ALA A 504 -14.57 17.06 -54.72
N PHE A 505 -15.01 17.16 -55.96
CA PHE A 505 -16.40 17.01 -56.37
C PHE A 505 -16.50 15.86 -57.36
N GLN A 506 -17.27 14.83 -57.02
CA GLN A 506 -17.47 13.68 -57.90
C GLN A 506 -18.89 13.69 -58.49
N PRO A 507 -19.05 13.66 -59.82
CA PRO A 507 -20.36 13.74 -60.44
C PRO A 507 -21.15 12.43 -60.31
N GLN A 508 -22.46 12.56 -60.12
CA GLN A 508 -23.44 11.48 -60.04
C GLN A 508 -24.42 11.59 -61.20
N TYR A 509 -24.60 10.48 -61.92
CA TYR A 509 -25.41 10.44 -63.14
C TYR A 509 -26.61 9.52 -62.99
N ARG A 510 -27.75 9.94 -63.53
CA ARG A 510 -28.87 9.04 -63.74
C ARG A 510 -28.47 7.97 -64.75
N ILE A 511 -28.56 6.70 -64.36
CA ILE A 511 -28.03 5.59 -65.17
C ILE A 511 -28.75 5.51 -66.51
N ALA A 512 -30.09 5.54 -66.50
CA ALA A 512 -30.91 5.41 -67.69
C ALA A 512 -30.73 6.55 -68.73
N THR A 513 -30.54 7.79 -68.28
CA THR A 513 -30.50 8.97 -69.19
C THR A 513 -29.10 9.55 -69.37
N ARG A 514 -28.13 9.12 -68.56
CA ARG A 514 -26.78 9.70 -68.46
C ARG A 514 -26.77 11.20 -68.19
N GLN A 515 -27.82 11.71 -67.55
CA GLN A 515 -27.87 13.11 -67.12
C GLN A 515 -27.19 13.28 -65.76
N LEU A 516 -26.41 14.34 -65.61
CA LEU A 516 -25.88 14.73 -64.31
C LEU A 516 -27.04 15.13 -63.41
N VAL A 517 -27.14 14.50 -62.23
CA VAL A 517 -28.23 14.73 -61.27
C VAL A 517 -27.73 15.16 -59.89
N GLY A 518 -26.47 14.84 -59.58
CA GLY A 518 -25.88 15.16 -58.29
C GLY A 518 -24.38 15.25 -58.35
N VAL A 519 -23.79 15.69 -57.26
CA VAL A 519 -22.34 15.76 -57.04
C VAL A 519 -22.07 15.45 -55.58
N GLU A 520 -21.09 14.58 -55.32
CA GLU A 520 -20.61 14.29 -53.97
C GLU A 520 -19.38 15.13 -53.63
N ALA A 521 -19.43 15.81 -52.49
CA ALA A 521 -18.33 16.55 -51.90
C ALA A 521 -17.45 15.64 -51.05
N LEU A 522 -16.21 15.47 -51.49
CA LEU A 522 -15.25 14.53 -50.95
C LEU A 522 -14.01 15.27 -50.44
N VAL A 523 -13.81 15.25 -49.12
CA VAL A 523 -12.65 15.89 -48.50
C VAL A 523 -11.34 15.22 -48.93
N ARG A 524 -10.30 16.02 -49.16
CA ARG A 524 -8.96 15.59 -49.56
C ARG A 524 -7.94 16.35 -48.74
N TRP A 525 -6.85 15.67 -48.38
CA TRP A 525 -5.72 16.30 -47.72
C TRP A 525 -4.44 16.00 -48.48
N THR A 526 -3.77 17.05 -48.93
CA THR A 526 -2.43 16.98 -49.51
C THR A 526 -1.44 17.57 -48.51
N HIS A 527 -0.83 16.73 -47.67
CA HIS A 527 0.10 17.21 -46.64
C HIS A 527 1.45 17.61 -47.26
N PRO A 528 2.05 18.76 -46.87
CA PRO A 528 3.26 19.30 -47.50
C PRO A 528 4.45 18.33 -47.57
N THR A 529 4.61 17.48 -46.56
CA THR A 529 5.72 16.50 -46.49
C THR A 529 5.31 15.05 -46.72
N ARG A 530 4.05 14.67 -46.49
CA ARG A 530 3.57 13.28 -46.59
C ARG A 530 2.90 12.99 -47.93
N GLY A 531 2.58 14.02 -48.70
CA GLY A 531 1.78 13.89 -49.91
C GLY A 531 0.31 13.64 -49.58
N PRO A 532 -0.44 13.00 -50.48
CA PRO A 532 -1.86 12.73 -50.29
C PRO A 532 -2.11 11.81 -49.09
N ILE A 533 -2.97 12.23 -48.17
CA ILE A 533 -3.42 11.44 -47.01
C ILE A 533 -4.83 10.92 -47.27
N SER A 534 -5.06 9.64 -46.95
CA SER A 534 -6.35 8.99 -47.17
C SER A 534 -7.45 9.61 -46.30
N PRO A 535 -8.65 9.93 -46.83
CA PRO A 535 -9.81 10.35 -46.04
C PRO A 535 -10.10 9.45 -44.85
N ASP A 536 -10.08 8.12 -45.04
CA ASP A 536 -10.32 7.13 -43.99
C ASP A 536 -9.34 7.26 -42.81
N GLU A 537 -8.11 7.73 -43.08
CA GLU A 537 -7.06 7.86 -42.07
C GLU A 537 -7.26 9.11 -41.22
N PHE A 538 -7.46 10.28 -41.84
CA PHE A 538 -7.54 11.53 -41.09
C PHE A 538 -8.93 11.83 -40.54
N ILE A 539 -10.01 11.27 -41.12
CA ILE A 539 -11.37 11.40 -40.56
C ILE A 539 -11.46 10.66 -39.23
N VAL A 540 -10.98 9.42 -39.16
CA VAL A 540 -10.93 8.63 -37.91
C VAL A 540 -10.09 9.35 -36.85
N GLN A 541 -9.02 10.03 -37.27
CA GLN A 541 -8.20 10.81 -36.34
C GLN A 541 -8.92 12.08 -35.86
N ALA A 542 -9.64 12.78 -36.74
CA ALA A 542 -10.46 13.94 -36.38
C ALA A 542 -11.60 13.56 -35.41
N GLU A 543 -12.18 12.37 -35.53
CA GLU A 543 -13.18 11.86 -34.58
C GLU A 543 -12.57 11.64 -33.19
N LYS A 544 -11.40 10.97 -33.14
CA LYS A 544 -10.68 10.72 -31.89
C LYS A 544 -10.21 11.99 -31.19
N SER A 545 -9.80 13.01 -31.95
CA SER A 545 -9.36 14.29 -31.41
C SER A 545 -10.49 15.29 -31.16
N GLN A 546 -11.75 14.92 -31.42
CA GLN A 546 -12.93 15.80 -31.32
C GLN A 546 -12.91 16.99 -32.29
N ASP A 547 -12.10 16.92 -33.35
CA ASP A 547 -12.00 17.94 -34.39
C ASP A 547 -12.92 17.70 -35.59
N ILE A 548 -13.59 16.54 -35.63
CA ILE A 548 -14.49 16.16 -36.72
C ILE A 548 -15.57 17.22 -37.00
N TYR A 549 -16.09 17.88 -35.96
CA TYR A 549 -17.07 18.96 -36.13
C TYR A 549 -16.52 20.11 -36.98
N ARG A 550 -15.29 20.56 -36.71
CA ARG A 550 -14.65 21.65 -37.46
C ARG A 550 -14.42 21.27 -38.92
N LEU A 551 -13.93 20.05 -39.15
CA LEU A 551 -13.71 19.52 -40.49
C LEU A 551 -15.04 19.44 -41.28
N THR A 552 -16.10 18.93 -40.65
CA THR A 552 -17.43 18.86 -41.26
C THR A 552 -17.95 20.24 -41.64
N LEU A 553 -17.84 21.25 -40.77
CA LEU A 553 -18.29 22.61 -41.09
C LEU A 553 -17.52 23.21 -42.27
N PHE A 554 -16.20 22.96 -42.37
CA PHE A 554 -15.39 23.39 -43.51
C PHE A 554 -15.87 22.74 -44.83
N VAL A 555 -16.07 21.43 -44.84
CA VAL A 555 -16.54 20.71 -46.03
C VAL A 555 -17.94 21.16 -46.42
N MET A 556 -18.82 21.32 -45.42
CA MET A 556 -20.21 21.76 -45.60
C MET A 556 -20.29 23.16 -46.24
N ASP A 557 -19.50 24.12 -45.76
CA ASP A 557 -19.45 25.49 -46.30
C ASP A 557 -19.01 25.48 -47.78
N GLN A 558 -17.92 24.77 -48.10
CA GLN A 558 -17.44 24.64 -49.47
C GLN A 558 -18.47 23.95 -50.38
N ALA A 559 -19.09 22.88 -49.91
CA ALA A 559 -20.11 22.15 -50.67
C ALA A 559 -21.34 23.01 -50.96
N ILE A 560 -21.89 23.70 -49.94
CA ILE A 560 -23.04 24.60 -50.09
C ILE A 560 -22.71 25.77 -51.03
N ARG A 561 -21.52 26.35 -50.90
CA ARG A 561 -21.05 27.43 -51.76
C ARG A 561 -20.94 26.97 -53.23
N SER A 562 -20.36 25.79 -53.46
CA SER A 562 -20.24 25.20 -54.80
C SER A 562 -21.59 24.82 -55.40
N ALA A 563 -22.51 24.28 -54.60
CA ALA A 563 -23.88 24.00 -55.03
C ALA A 563 -24.62 25.28 -55.45
N ALA A 564 -24.47 26.38 -54.70
CA ALA A 564 -25.05 27.67 -55.07
C ALA A 564 -24.43 28.25 -56.37
N GLN A 565 -23.15 27.97 -56.65
CA GLN A 565 -22.52 28.35 -57.93
C GLN A 565 -23.12 27.56 -59.10
N LEU A 566 -23.31 26.26 -58.94
CA LEU A 566 -23.95 25.38 -59.93
C LEU A 566 -25.40 25.81 -60.20
N GLN A 567 -26.15 26.15 -59.16
CA GLN A 567 -27.52 26.64 -59.28
C GLN A 567 -27.61 27.94 -60.10
N LYS A 568 -26.68 28.88 -59.88
CA LYS A 568 -26.62 30.15 -60.65
C LYS A 568 -26.36 29.94 -62.14
N LEU A 569 -25.78 28.82 -62.52
CA LEU A 569 -25.55 28.44 -63.92
C LEU A 569 -26.74 27.69 -64.54
N GLY A 570 -27.86 27.56 -63.80
CA GLY A 570 -29.06 26.86 -64.25
C GLY A 570 -28.98 25.34 -64.07
N THR A 571 -27.96 24.83 -63.39
CA THR A 571 -27.78 23.40 -63.15
C THR A 571 -28.44 23.01 -61.83
N GLU A 572 -29.61 22.41 -61.94
CA GLU A 572 -30.43 21.99 -60.80
C GLU A 572 -30.04 20.59 -60.28
N ILE A 573 -28.88 20.49 -59.64
CA ILE A 573 -28.34 19.22 -59.11
C ILE A 573 -28.31 19.19 -57.58
N HIS A 574 -28.28 17.98 -57.02
CA HIS A 574 -28.10 17.74 -55.58
C HIS A 574 -26.61 17.76 -55.21
N MET A 575 -26.30 18.27 -54.02
CA MET A 575 -24.97 18.23 -53.44
C MET A 575 -24.99 17.28 -52.25
N SER A 576 -24.22 16.20 -52.33
CA SER A 576 -24.08 15.24 -51.24
C SER A 576 -22.87 15.56 -50.37
N VAL A 577 -23.04 15.51 -49.05
CA VAL A 577 -21.96 15.75 -48.06
C VAL A 577 -21.99 14.67 -46.99
N ASN A 578 -20.84 14.03 -46.79
CA ASN A 578 -20.64 13.03 -45.74
C ASN A 578 -20.68 13.65 -44.34
N LEU A 579 -21.40 13.00 -43.43
CA LEU A 579 -21.54 13.38 -42.03
C LEU A 579 -21.26 12.18 -41.11
N SER A 580 -20.25 12.31 -40.25
CA SER A 580 -19.96 11.32 -39.20
C SER A 580 -21.13 11.20 -38.22
N ALA A 581 -21.48 9.96 -37.86
CA ALA A 581 -22.55 9.69 -36.90
C ALA A 581 -22.26 10.27 -35.51
N THR A 582 -20.98 10.45 -35.15
CA THR A 582 -20.56 11.06 -33.88
C THR A 582 -21.09 12.50 -33.69
N LEU A 583 -21.40 13.19 -34.79
CA LEU A 583 -21.92 14.56 -34.78
C LEU A 583 -23.43 14.64 -34.62
N LEU A 584 -24.15 13.53 -34.69
CA LEU A 584 -25.61 13.53 -34.57
C LEU A 584 -26.09 13.89 -33.15
N ASP A 585 -25.23 13.76 -32.15
CA ASP A 585 -25.49 14.21 -30.78
C ASP A 585 -25.13 15.70 -30.56
N HIS A 586 -24.55 16.37 -31.56
CA HIS A 586 -24.16 17.77 -31.46
C HIS A 586 -25.36 18.72 -31.62
N LYS A 587 -25.73 19.39 -30.53
CA LYS A 587 -26.98 20.18 -30.40
C LYS A 587 -27.19 21.25 -31.47
N ASP A 588 -26.11 21.92 -31.91
CA ASP A 588 -26.21 23.08 -32.82
C ASP A 588 -25.95 22.75 -34.30
N LEU A 589 -25.80 21.46 -34.66
CA LEU A 589 -25.42 21.04 -36.01
C LEU A 589 -26.43 21.53 -37.06
N VAL A 590 -27.71 21.17 -36.89
CA VAL A 590 -28.76 21.48 -37.88
C VAL A 590 -28.99 22.99 -38.01
N SER A 591 -28.96 23.72 -36.89
CA SER A 591 -29.06 25.19 -36.91
C SER A 591 -27.91 25.82 -37.69
N THR A 592 -26.69 25.31 -37.53
CA THR A 592 -25.50 25.82 -38.23
C THR A 592 -25.62 25.60 -39.74
N ILE A 593 -26.03 24.40 -40.16
CA ILE A 593 -26.23 24.08 -41.59
C ILE A 593 -27.31 24.98 -42.20
N ARG A 594 -28.42 25.23 -41.49
CA ARG A 594 -29.48 26.14 -41.97
C ARG A 594 -29.00 27.58 -42.16
N VAL A 595 -28.10 28.05 -41.29
CA VAL A 595 -27.48 29.38 -41.42
C VAL A 595 -26.60 29.43 -42.67
N MET A 596 -25.79 28.40 -42.92
CA MET A 596 -24.95 28.29 -44.13
C MET A 596 -25.79 28.26 -45.41
N LEU A 597 -26.84 27.44 -45.46
CA LEU A 597 -27.78 27.37 -46.59
C LEU A 597 -28.40 28.74 -46.89
N SER A 598 -28.86 29.43 -45.83
CA SER A 598 -29.47 30.76 -45.94
C SER A 598 -28.47 31.81 -46.45
N ALA A 599 -27.22 31.79 -45.95
CA ALA A 599 -26.18 32.71 -46.38
C ALA A 599 -25.85 32.58 -47.88
N HIS A 600 -25.89 31.35 -48.41
CA HIS A 600 -25.61 31.06 -49.81
C HIS A 600 -26.84 31.03 -50.73
N HIS A 601 -28.04 31.25 -50.17
CA HIS A 601 -29.32 31.21 -50.88
C HIS A 601 -29.59 29.87 -51.58
N LEU A 602 -29.10 28.77 -50.99
CA LEU A 602 -29.32 27.42 -51.49
C LEU A 602 -30.59 26.83 -50.86
N PRO A 603 -31.58 26.37 -51.65
CA PRO A 603 -32.74 25.65 -51.12
C PRO A 603 -32.29 24.38 -50.38
N PRO A 604 -32.80 24.09 -49.17
CA PRO A 604 -32.38 22.92 -48.39
C PRO A 604 -32.52 21.59 -49.13
N GLU A 605 -33.49 21.47 -50.04
CA GLU A 605 -33.78 20.26 -50.81
C GLU A 605 -32.66 19.91 -51.81
N ARG A 606 -31.73 20.84 -52.04
CA ARG A 606 -30.53 20.63 -52.87
C ARG A 606 -29.36 20.05 -52.10
N LEU A 607 -29.44 19.94 -50.78
CA LEU A 607 -28.40 19.34 -49.95
C LEU A 607 -28.84 17.94 -49.48
N THR A 608 -28.01 16.95 -49.77
CA THR A 608 -28.15 15.57 -49.28
C THR A 608 -27.06 15.31 -48.24
N ILE A 609 -27.47 14.84 -47.06
CA ILE A 609 -26.55 14.46 -45.98
C ILE A 609 -26.36 12.94 -46.03
N GLU A 610 -25.13 12.51 -46.26
CA GLU A 610 -24.77 11.09 -46.31
C GLU A 610 -24.25 10.61 -44.95
N ILE A 611 -24.86 9.55 -44.42
CA ILE A 611 -24.52 8.99 -43.11
C ILE A 611 -23.72 7.70 -43.32
N THR A 612 -22.45 7.72 -42.90
CA THR A 612 -21.47 6.65 -43.13
C THR A 612 -21.42 5.58 -42.04
N GLU A 613 -22.11 5.77 -40.91
CA GLU A 613 -22.13 4.81 -39.80
C GLU A 613 -23.52 4.71 -39.17
N THR A 614 -24.14 3.54 -39.26
CA THR A 614 -25.52 3.31 -38.79
C THR A 614 -25.60 2.74 -37.37
N ALA A 615 -24.52 2.09 -36.89
CA ALA A 615 -24.47 1.41 -35.60
C ALA A 615 -24.55 2.35 -34.38
N GLN A 616 -24.01 3.58 -34.47
CA GLN A 616 -24.09 4.55 -33.37
C GLN A 616 -25.51 5.13 -33.18
N ILE A 617 -26.36 5.02 -34.19
CA ILE A 617 -27.67 5.69 -34.23
C ILE A 617 -28.76 4.83 -33.58
N GLU A 618 -28.62 3.50 -33.63
CA GLU A 618 -29.58 2.55 -33.07
C GLU A 618 -29.88 2.83 -31.59
N ASN A 619 -28.88 3.28 -30.82
CA ASN A 619 -28.96 3.49 -29.37
C ASN A 619 -29.10 4.96 -28.92
N SER A 620 -29.10 5.93 -29.84
CA SER A 620 -29.18 7.37 -29.48
C SER A 620 -30.53 7.99 -29.87
N LEU A 621 -31.35 8.31 -28.86
CA LEU A 621 -32.57 9.11 -29.04
C LEU A 621 -32.27 10.50 -29.62
N GLN A 622 -31.12 11.09 -29.26
CA GLN A 622 -30.71 12.40 -29.75
C GLN A 622 -30.36 12.35 -31.24
N ALA A 623 -29.63 11.33 -31.68
CA ALA A 623 -29.30 11.16 -33.09
C ALA A 623 -30.55 11.03 -33.98
N ARG A 624 -31.54 10.25 -33.54
CA ARG A 624 -32.85 10.15 -34.23
C ARG A 624 -33.58 11.51 -34.31
N GLN A 625 -33.54 12.30 -33.25
CA GLN A 625 -34.11 13.65 -33.26
C GLN A 625 -33.39 14.58 -34.23
N THR A 626 -32.06 14.50 -34.30
CA THR A 626 -31.23 15.29 -35.22
C THR A 626 -31.54 14.94 -36.68
N LEU A 627 -31.64 13.64 -37.02
CA LEU A 627 -32.04 13.22 -38.37
C LEU A 627 -33.45 13.73 -38.75
N ALA A 628 -34.40 13.65 -37.81
CA ALA A 628 -35.74 14.22 -38.02
C ALA A 628 -35.71 15.76 -38.19
N GLN A 629 -34.81 16.47 -37.51
CA GLN A 629 -34.61 17.91 -37.70
C GLN A 629 -33.99 18.24 -39.06
N ILE A 630 -33.04 17.42 -39.54
CA ILE A 630 -32.46 17.58 -40.89
C ILE A 630 -33.56 17.51 -41.95
N ARG A 631 -34.43 16.50 -41.87
CA ARG A 631 -35.56 16.34 -42.80
C ARG A 631 -36.61 17.45 -42.67
N ARG A 632 -36.96 17.86 -41.44
CA ARG A 632 -37.87 19.01 -41.22
C ARG A 632 -37.30 20.33 -41.76
N ALA A 633 -35.99 20.45 -41.86
CA ALA A 633 -35.33 21.59 -42.48
C ALA A 633 -35.38 21.55 -44.03
N GLY A 634 -35.85 20.46 -44.63
CA GLY A 634 -35.98 20.26 -46.07
C GLY A 634 -34.78 19.58 -46.73
N MET A 635 -33.75 19.20 -45.96
CA MET A 635 -32.59 18.48 -46.48
C MET A 635 -32.90 17.00 -46.68
N ARG A 636 -32.20 16.37 -47.64
CA ARG A 636 -32.32 14.94 -47.92
C ARG A 636 -31.35 14.12 -47.08
N LEU A 637 -31.70 12.87 -46.81
CA LEU A 637 -30.85 11.90 -46.13
C LEU A 637 -30.47 10.76 -47.07
N SER A 638 -29.19 10.41 -47.08
CA SER A 638 -28.64 9.25 -47.78
C SER A 638 -27.95 8.32 -46.78
N ILE A 639 -28.11 7.01 -46.97
CA ILE A 639 -27.39 6.00 -46.20
C ILE A 639 -26.26 5.44 -47.04
N ASP A 640 -25.04 5.57 -46.53
CA ASP A 640 -23.84 5.10 -47.22
C ASP A 640 -23.46 3.65 -46.85
N ASP A 641 -22.66 3.01 -47.69
CA ASP A 641 -22.03 1.69 -47.48
C ASP A 641 -22.99 0.52 -47.10
N TYR A 642 -24.20 0.48 -47.68
CA TYR A 642 -25.14 -0.61 -47.40
C TYR A 642 -24.63 -1.96 -47.93
N GLY A 643 -24.64 -2.98 -47.05
CA GLY A 643 -24.26 -4.37 -47.36
C GLY A 643 -22.99 -4.87 -46.68
N THR A 644 -22.20 -4.00 -46.04
CA THR A 644 -20.90 -4.33 -45.41
C THR A 644 -21.00 -4.98 -44.01
N GLY A 645 -22.22 -5.27 -43.53
CA GLY A 645 -22.48 -5.96 -42.26
C GLY A 645 -22.73 -5.05 -41.05
N GLN A 646 -22.73 -3.72 -41.23
CA GLN A 646 -23.00 -2.74 -40.16
C GLN A 646 -24.43 -2.18 -40.17
N SER A 647 -25.18 -2.34 -41.26
CA SER A 647 -26.54 -1.78 -41.41
C SER A 647 -27.63 -2.80 -41.06
N ASN A 648 -28.40 -2.51 -40.01
CA ASN A 648 -29.59 -3.26 -39.62
C ASN A 648 -30.82 -2.84 -40.46
N LEU A 649 -31.64 -3.82 -40.87
CA LEU A 649 -32.85 -3.58 -41.64
C LEU A 649 -33.89 -2.77 -40.85
N GLU A 650 -33.96 -2.97 -39.54
CA GLU A 650 -34.86 -2.23 -38.64
C GLU A 650 -34.57 -0.72 -38.71
N TYR A 651 -33.30 -0.35 -38.69
CA TYR A 651 -32.86 1.05 -38.70
C TYR A 651 -33.18 1.77 -40.03
N LEU A 652 -33.07 1.09 -41.17
CA LEU A 652 -33.44 1.67 -42.47
C LEU A 652 -34.91 2.09 -42.55
N THR A 653 -35.79 1.38 -41.84
CA THR A 653 -37.22 1.72 -41.81
C THR A 653 -37.53 2.92 -40.93
N GLU A 654 -36.67 3.27 -39.97
CA GLU A 654 -36.90 4.38 -39.03
C GLU A 654 -36.41 5.74 -39.52
N ILE A 655 -35.31 5.79 -40.28
CA ILE A 655 -34.71 7.06 -40.75
C ILE A 655 -35.56 7.72 -41.83
N GLU A 656 -36.30 6.90 -42.59
CA GLU A 656 -36.97 7.29 -43.84
C GLU A 656 -35.99 8.00 -44.79
N ALA A 657 -34.92 7.30 -45.18
CA ALA A 657 -33.89 7.84 -46.07
C ALA A 657 -34.42 8.07 -47.50
N ASP A 658 -33.93 9.12 -48.15
CA ASP A 658 -34.26 9.47 -49.53
C ASP A 658 -33.39 8.68 -50.54
N GLU A 659 -32.18 8.30 -50.12
CA GLU A 659 -31.17 7.63 -50.95
C GLU A 659 -30.50 6.48 -50.18
N ILE A 660 -30.18 5.39 -50.89
CA ILE A 660 -29.39 4.26 -50.36
C ILE A 660 -28.24 4.00 -51.33
N LYS A 661 -27.00 4.15 -50.83
CA LYS A 661 -25.79 3.91 -51.61
C LYS A 661 -25.31 2.46 -51.46
N ILE A 662 -24.92 1.87 -52.57
CA ILE A 662 -24.42 0.50 -52.68
C ILE A 662 -22.89 0.57 -52.74
N ASP A 663 -22.22 0.01 -51.72
CA ASP A 663 -20.75 0.04 -51.58
C ASP A 663 -20.06 -0.50 -52.84
N LYS A 664 -19.03 0.24 -53.29
CA LYS A 664 -18.18 -0.11 -54.45
C LYS A 664 -17.66 -1.55 -54.43
N ARG A 665 -17.40 -2.15 -53.27
CA ARG A 665 -16.89 -3.53 -53.13
C ARG A 665 -17.84 -4.54 -53.76
N PHE A 666 -19.15 -4.34 -53.64
CA PHE A 666 -20.15 -5.19 -54.28
C PHE A 666 -20.25 -4.87 -55.77
N VAL A 667 -20.35 -3.59 -56.13
CA VAL A 667 -20.51 -3.14 -57.52
C VAL A 667 -19.32 -3.56 -58.40
N MET A 668 -18.09 -3.39 -57.92
CA MET A 668 -16.87 -3.74 -58.67
C MET A 668 -16.72 -5.24 -58.93
N THR A 669 -17.36 -6.11 -58.12
CA THR A 669 -17.18 -7.56 -58.20
C THR A 669 -18.47 -8.31 -58.58
N MET A 670 -19.59 -7.62 -58.79
CA MET A 670 -20.89 -8.22 -59.07
C MET A 670 -20.94 -9.01 -60.39
N ARG A 671 -20.05 -8.70 -61.33
CA ARG A 671 -19.95 -9.44 -62.60
C ARG A 671 -19.33 -10.83 -62.44
N ASP A 672 -18.42 -10.99 -61.48
CA ASP A 672 -17.63 -12.20 -61.27
C ASP A 672 -18.09 -13.02 -60.04
N SER A 673 -18.97 -12.45 -59.21
CA SER A 673 -19.49 -13.08 -57.99
C SER A 673 -21.02 -13.07 -57.99
N GLN A 674 -21.63 -14.25 -58.16
CA GLN A 674 -23.08 -14.41 -58.05
C GLN A 674 -23.61 -13.88 -56.72
N ARG A 675 -22.85 -14.08 -55.63
CA ARG A 675 -23.24 -13.58 -54.31
C ARG A 675 -23.33 -12.05 -54.29
N ASN A 676 -22.35 -11.36 -54.85
CA ASN A 676 -22.34 -9.90 -54.85
C ASN A 676 -23.39 -9.34 -55.82
N LEU A 677 -23.66 -10.03 -56.93
CA LEU A 677 -24.79 -9.72 -57.80
C LEU A 677 -26.14 -9.76 -57.07
N GLU A 678 -26.40 -10.82 -56.30
CA GLU A 678 -27.64 -10.93 -55.52
C GLU A 678 -27.73 -9.86 -54.43
N VAL A 679 -26.61 -9.46 -53.81
CA VAL A 679 -26.57 -8.35 -52.85
C VAL A 679 -26.96 -7.04 -53.53
N VAL A 680 -26.33 -6.68 -54.66
CA VAL A 680 -26.64 -5.45 -55.41
C VAL A 680 -28.12 -5.44 -55.82
N LYS A 681 -28.62 -6.53 -56.39
CA LYS A 681 -30.02 -6.66 -56.81
C LYS A 681 -30.99 -6.49 -55.63
N SER A 682 -30.73 -7.18 -54.53
CA SER A 682 -31.58 -7.11 -53.33
C SER A 682 -31.59 -5.71 -52.72
N THR A 683 -30.47 -4.98 -52.77
CA THR A 683 -30.39 -3.61 -52.28
C THR A 683 -31.19 -2.64 -53.16
N ILE A 684 -31.13 -2.78 -54.49
CA ILE A 684 -31.95 -1.98 -55.42
C ILE A 684 -33.44 -2.21 -55.14
N ASP A 685 -33.85 -3.48 -55.05
CA ASP A 685 -35.24 -3.85 -54.75
C ASP A 685 -35.70 -3.30 -53.39
N LEU A 686 -34.82 -3.30 -52.38
CA LEU A 686 -35.11 -2.76 -51.06
C LEU A 686 -35.29 -1.24 -51.10
N ALA A 687 -34.37 -0.51 -51.73
CA ALA A 687 -34.46 0.94 -51.86
C ALA A 687 -35.79 1.36 -52.49
N HIS A 688 -36.18 0.73 -53.60
CA HIS A 688 -37.45 1.02 -54.27
C HIS A 688 -38.67 0.70 -53.41
N ARG A 689 -38.64 -0.39 -52.65
CA ARG A 689 -39.74 -0.76 -51.73
C ARG A 689 -39.89 0.21 -50.56
N LEU A 690 -38.80 0.84 -50.14
CA LEU A 690 -38.80 1.89 -49.11
C LEU A 690 -39.10 3.28 -49.68
N GLY A 691 -39.25 3.42 -51.01
CA GLY A 691 -39.45 4.70 -51.68
C GLY A 691 -38.18 5.54 -51.80
N ALA A 692 -37.01 4.95 -51.59
CA ALA A 692 -35.70 5.58 -51.71
C ALA A 692 -35.08 5.37 -53.10
N THR A 693 -34.14 6.24 -53.46
CA THR A 693 -33.36 6.14 -54.70
C THR A 693 -32.14 5.24 -54.49
N ALA A 694 -31.90 4.28 -55.39
CA ALA A 694 -30.71 3.43 -55.34
C ALA A 694 -29.51 4.10 -56.05
N VAL A 695 -28.40 4.25 -55.34
CA VAL A 695 -27.16 4.85 -55.86
C VAL A 695 -26.04 3.80 -55.88
N ALA A 696 -25.50 3.47 -57.05
CA ALA A 696 -24.38 2.52 -57.16
C ALA A 696 -23.03 3.24 -57.23
N GLU A 697 -22.10 2.86 -56.34
CA GLU A 697 -20.75 3.42 -56.30
C GLU A 697 -19.70 2.55 -56.98
N GLY A 698 -18.57 3.15 -57.36
CA GLY A 698 -17.42 2.40 -57.88
C GLY A 698 -17.62 1.85 -59.30
N ILE A 699 -18.42 2.52 -60.14
CA ILE A 699 -18.58 2.14 -61.54
C ILE A 699 -17.31 2.47 -62.33
N GLU A 700 -16.51 1.46 -62.66
CA GLU A 700 -15.24 1.63 -63.37
C GLU A 700 -15.29 1.23 -64.86
N ASP A 701 -16.28 0.43 -65.28
CA ASP A 701 -16.39 -0.08 -66.65
C ASP A 701 -17.81 -0.06 -67.21
N ALA A 702 -17.91 0.01 -68.54
CA ALA A 702 -19.19 0.14 -69.25
C ALA A 702 -20.10 -1.08 -69.11
N GLN A 703 -19.54 -2.27 -68.88
CA GLN A 703 -20.32 -3.49 -68.69
C GLN A 703 -21.00 -3.51 -67.32
N THR A 704 -20.30 -3.06 -66.27
CA THR A 704 -20.89 -2.85 -64.94
C THR A 704 -22.02 -1.83 -64.98
N MET A 705 -21.83 -0.71 -65.69
CA MET A 705 -22.89 0.29 -65.92
C MET A 705 -24.12 -0.31 -66.62
N ALA A 706 -23.91 -1.10 -67.68
CA ALA A 706 -25.01 -1.73 -68.42
C ALA A 706 -25.77 -2.77 -67.57
N LEU A 707 -25.06 -3.49 -66.70
CA LEU A 707 -25.68 -4.44 -65.79
C LEU A 707 -26.50 -3.74 -64.70
N LEU A 708 -26.01 -2.63 -64.14
CA LEU A 708 -26.76 -1.81 -63.20
C LEU A 708 -28.04 -1.21 -63.83
N ASP A 709 -27.97 -0.79 -65.09
CA ASP A 709 -29.13 -0.32 -65.87
C ASP A 709 -30.18 -1.42 -66.03
N GLN A 710 -29.75 -2.65 -66.36
CA GLN A 710 -30.64 -3.82 -66.45
C GLN A 710 -31.29 -4.18 -65.10
N LEU A 711 -30.58 -3.98 -64.00
CA LEU A 711 -31.09 -4.19 -62.64
C LEU A 711 -32.01 -3.05 -62.17
N GLY A 712 -32.16 -1.97 -62.95
CA GLY A 712 -33.02 -0.84 -62.61
C GLY A 712 -32.42 0.11 -61.57
N CYS A 713 -31.10 0.17 -61.42
CA CYS A 713 -30.45 1.14 -60.52
C CYS A 713 -30.65 2.58 -61.04
N ASP A 714 -30.93 3.53 -60.14
CA ASP A 714 -31.35 4.89 -60.51
C ASP A 714 -30.17 5.81 -60.84
N ILE A 715 -29.17 5.85 -59.95
CA ILE A 715 -28.04 6.77 -60.00
C ILE A 715 -26.74 5.98 -59.90
N GLY A 716 -25.72 6.40 -60.65
CA GLY A 716 -24.40 5.81 -60.64
C GLY A 716 -23.30 6.85 -60.40
N GLN A 717 -22.26 6.41 -59.69
CA GLN A 717 -21.04 7.17 -59.43
C GLN A 717 -19.81 6.26 -59.59
N GLY A 718 -18.74 6.78 -60.18
CA GLY A 718 -17.52 6.01 -60.38
C GLY A 718 -16.59 6.63 -61.41
N TYR A 719 -15.39 6.06 -61.54
CA TYR A 719 -14.34 6.61 -62.42
C TYR A 719 -14.68 6.57 -63.91
N LEU A 720 -15.60 5.70 -64.34
CA LEU A 720 -16.14 5.72 -65.70
C LEU A 720 -16.92 7.02 -65.98
N LEU A 721 -17.65 7.51 -64.98
CA LEU A 721 -18.58 8.64 -65.10
C LEU A 721 -17.91 9.98 -64.78
N GLY A 722 -16.91 9.96 -63.91
CA GLY A 722 -16.09 11.12 -63.56
C GLY A 722 -15.28 10.86 -62.30
N LYS A 723 -14.02 11.27 -62.33
CA LYS A 723 -13.16 11.23 -61.13
C LYS A 723 -13.50 12.42 -60.22
N PRO A 724 -13.25 12.30 -58.90
CA PRO A 724 -13.26 13.45 -58.00
C PRO A 724 -12.32 14.54 -58.54
N GLN A 725 -12.84 15.75 -58.73
CA GLN A 725 -12.12 16.86 -59.38
C GLN A 725 -12.44 18.20 -58.70
N LEU A 726 -11.71 19.27 -59.02
CA LEU A 726 -12.04 20.59 -58.48
C LEU A 726 -13.36 21.10 -59.08
N ILE A 727 -14.06 21.95 -58.33
CA ILE A 727 -15.33 22.52 -58.80
C ILE A 727 -15.15 23.29 -60.13
N GLY A 728 -14.01 23.98 -60.31
CA GLY A 728 -13.70 24.68 -61.55
C GLY A 728 -13.61 23.75 -62.76
N ASP A 729 -13.03 22.56 -62.60
CA ASP A 729 -12.92 21.56 -63.67
C ASP A 729 -14.28 20.96 -64.00
N LEU A 730 -15.10 20.68 -62.98
CA LEU A 730 -16.47 20.22 -63.17
C LEU A 730 -17.30 21.28 -63.92
N LEU A 731 -17.22 22.55 -63.52
CA LEU A 731 -17.92 23.65 -64.20
C LEU A 731 -17.48 23.81 -65.67
N ALA A 732 -16.19 23.66 -65.95
CA ALA A 732 -15.67 23.69 -67.32
C ALA A 732 -16.22 22.52 -68.16
N SER A 733 -16.37 21.33 -67.57
CA SER A 733 -16.94 20.16 -68.25
C SER A 733 -18.45 20.29 -68.56
N LEU A 734 -19.17 21.15 -67.83
CA LEU A 734 -20.61 21.40 -68.00
C LEU A 734 -20.93 22.56 -68.95
N SER A 735 -19.94 23.39 -69.28
CA SER A 735 -20.12 24.49 -70.23
C SER A 735 -20.12 23.93 -71.66
N PRO A 736 -21.10 24.29 -72.54
CA PRO A 736 -21.06 23.87 -73.93
C PRO A 736 -19.77 24.39 -74.60
N PRO A 737 -19.16 23.64 -75.52
CA PRO A 737 -17.96 24.11 -76.22
C PRO A 737 -18.28 25.45 -76.90
N SER A 738 -17.50 26.48 -76.59
CA SER A 738 -17.59 27.77 -77.27
C SER A 738 -17.34 27.55 -78.76
N ASP A 739 -18.34 27.87 -79.59
CA ASP A 739 -18.20 27.99 -81.05
C ASP A 739 -17.14 29.06 -81.37
N SER A 740 -15.89 28.64 -81.50
CA SER A 740 -14.79 29.46 -82.01
C SER A 740 -14.24 28.88 -83.32
N ARG A 741 -15.14 28.63 -84.28
CA ARG A 741 -14.82 28.59 -85.72
C ARG A 741 -15.99 29.12 -86.55
N ARG A 742 -16.08 30.45 -86.67
CA ARG A 742 -16.62 31.18 -87.85
C ARG A 742 -16.33 32.69 -87.70
N ALA A 743 -15.17 33.11 -88.20
CA ALA A 743 -14.92 34.37 -88.92
C ALA A 743 -13.46 34.36 -89.40
#